data_AF-A0A7C4UCJ0-F1
#
_entry.id   AF-A0A7C4UCJ0-F1
#
_cell.length_a   1.000
_cell.length_b   1.000
_cell.length_c   1.000
_cell.angle_alpha   90.00
_cell.angle_beta   90.00
_cell.angle_gamma   90.00
#
_symmetry.space_group_name_H-M   'P 1'
#
loop_
_entity.id
_entity.type
_entity.pdbx_description
1 polymer ?
#
loop_
_entity_poly.entity_id
_entity_poly.type
_entity_poly.pdbx_seq_one_letter_code
_entity_poly.pdbx_strand_id
1 'polypeptide(L)'
;MTVPTSRLRWLLLPLLATGLLTLAYSPARTDTPTTPAKAETSASPRDRQITDIEKQIADLTKKLEELKAPPPPPEGTIPNAWANALQWRCIGPANMGGRITAIAIYDADPSTFWIATASGGLLKTTNNGISFKHQFDKQATVSIGDVAVAPTNKDIVWVGTGENNPRNSVSYGDGVYKSVDGGETWKNMGLNKSFQIGKILIHPKDPNIVYVGALGRLYGPSSERGVFKTTDGGQSWTKVLDLGSQTGIIDMRMKPDHTETLIVAAWERKRDEFDGFFGDPPVPDMYGPIVTHAPGSALYRTADGGKTWAKLTNGLPTVKLGRIGLDWSRKNTNVVFAIIDSEKVGTGAPPSAVYLGVQGEDTPNGAKLTNVVKDGPADKAGLKVGDIITTYEKQPVKTYDGLVEALRQRKPGDKVAVTVAREKETKELTVTLGARPEQQEGRQVITAGFAGDDVTGGIQVERLLENGPAAKAGVKLKDVVTAIDDQPIEGSRGLFRMFSDRQAGDKVKLSVTRGKEKLTLTVALESRSQDALMALMSPERSGGAARPYSSGLGGQRENVQDQQGKDGFQTGGVYKSEDAGLTWKRINSLNPRPMYFSQIRVDPSNDETLWVLGVSLYYSFDGGKKFTQGRDRGVHSDHHALWIDPRDGRHMIIGGDGGFYQTYDQGQQWDHLNHLALGQFYHVAIDMRRQYHVYGGLQDNGSWGGPSMSIRGGIVNDDWKYINGGDGFVCRVDPTDADIVYAESQGGAMTRRNMRTGERASIRPGGTPGGRGPGGGGIPGGAGGGGAARNRFNWNTPFILSNHNPAIFYCASQYVYRSLKRGDDLKRISPEITLTPKGSGTALAESSRNADVLWAGTDDGGLWITRDGGQKWTNVLDNVKKAGLPGPRWVATIEASKYVEGRAYVTFDAHRSDDDSPYIFVTEDFGQTWKNISSNLPWGSTRCCREDIVNQNVLYVGTEFAAYASINRGASWTKINSVTPAGSSVPTSLPTVAVHEFAQHPITGELVAATHGRSIWICDVSGLRQLTAQAIKERAKLYAPTTAIRYRIEANRGMFSGAERKFVGTNPYNGATIYYSLGDKAQKVELKVLDYAGQVVRQLPVSTEAGLYRVHWELTRAPSIRPGGAPAGGPGGGGRRGPGGGGGAARGPMGGGAAQAPPAGQPGAAGGGGQRFGGFGQFGAAVPPGTYRVVLMVDGQEFTQPLRVEADPNLPAGAAIADEEEVEQEDRKEERKPTPIID
;
A
#
# COMPACT_ATOMS: atom_id res chain seq x y z
N MET A 1 10.26 -0.84 -53.31
CA MET A 1 8.92 -1.10 -53.88
C MET A 1 8.11 -1.93 -52.89
N THR A 2 7.05 -1.32 -52.34
CA THR A 2 5.74 -1.87 -51.90
C THR A 2 5.60 -3.27 -51.24
N VAL A 3 5.37 -3.25 -49.91
CA VAL A 3 4.38 -3.92 -49.00
C VAL A 3 3.15 -4.62 -49.68
N PRO A 4 2.37 -5.55 -49.05
CA PRO A 4 2.61 -6.73 -48.16
C PRO A 4 1.82 -8.01 -48.58
N THR A 5 1.99 -9.15 -47.88
CA THR A 5 0.87 -10.12 -47.68
C THR A 5 0.85 -10.75 -46.28
N SER A 6 -0.30 -10.58 -45.64
CA SER A 6 -0.76 -11.18 -44.39
C SER A 6 -1.67 -12.39 -44.66
N ARG A 7 -1.84 -13.24 -43.63
CA ARG A 7 -2.89 -14.27 -43.43
C ARG A 7 -2.69 -15.62 -44.14
N LEU A 8 -2.37 -16.65 -43.36
CA LEU A 8 -3.04 -17.96 -43.39
C LEU A 8 -2.59 -18.80 -42.17
N ARG A 9 -3.37 -18.81 -41.09
CA ARG A 9 -3.32 -19.83 -40.03
C ARG A 9 -4.58 -19.76 -39.16
N TRP A 10 -5.74 -19.94 -39.81
CA TRP A 10 -7.02 -20.27 -39.18
C TRP A 10 -7.88 -20.94 -40.25
N LEU A 11 -7.97 -22.27 -40.23
CA LEU A 11 -9.01 -23.13 -40.81
C LEU A 11 -8.50 -24.57 -40.78
N LEU A 12 -8.81 -25.31 -39.71
CA LEU A 12 -8.99 -26.77 -39.67
C LEU A 12 -9.38 -27.18 -38.24
N LEU A 13 -10.61 -26.85 -37.86
CA LEU A 13 -11.37 -27.39 -36.72
C LEU A 13 -12.74 -26.70 -36.79
N PRO A 14 -13.61 -27.12 -37.73
CA PRO A 14 -14.71 -27.99 -37.32
C PRO A 14 -15.19 -28.94 -38.44
N LEU A 15 -14.94 -30.26 -38.32
CA LEU A 15 -15.61 -31.28 -39.17
C LEU A 15 -15.57 -32.71 -38.58
N LEU A 16 -15.45 -32.86 -37.26
CA LEU A 16 -15.50 -34.15 -36.56
C LEU A 16 -16.48 -34.13 -35.37
N ALA A 17 -17.59 -33.42 -35.53
CA ALA A 17 -18.68 -33.38 -34.55
C ALA A 17 -20.05 -33.48 -35.24
N THR A 18 -20.21 -34.47 -36.13
CA THR A 18 -21.52 -34.89 -36.65
C THR A 18 -21.41 -36.34 -37.11
N GLY A 19 -21.84 -37.28 -36.27
CA GLY A 19 -21.94 -38.69 -36.63
C GLY A 19 -21.60 -39.62 -35.47
N LEU A 20 -22.50 -39.71 -34.48
CA LEU A 20 -22.84 -40.91 -33.69
C LEU A 20 -23.70 -40.51 -32.49
N LEU A 21 -24.98 -40.26 -32.78
CA LEU A 21 -26.03 -40.15 -31.77
C LEU A 21 -27.31 -40.70 -32.39
N THR A 22 -27.45 -42.03 -32.40
CA THR A 22 -28.72 -42.77 -32.50
C THR A 22 -28.44 -44.25 -32.29
N LEU A 23 -28.71 -44.75 -31.08
CA LEU A 23 -29.53 -45.93 -30.81
C LEU A 23 -29.51 -46.21 -29.31
N ALA A 24 -30.60 -45.84 -28.66
CA ALA A 24 -30.90 -46.17 -27.28
C ALA A 24 -31.97 -47.28 -27.25
N TYR A 25 -31.82 -48.19 -26.29
CA TYR A 25 -32.86 -48.93 -25.56
C TYR A 25 -33.67 -50.05 -26.24
N SER A 26 -33.48 -51.29 -25.73
CA SER A 26 -34.54 -52.05 -25.01
C SER A 26 -34.02 -53.36 -24.39
N PRO A 27 -34.74 -53.96 -23.40
CA PRO A 27 -34.14 -54.47 -22.17
C PRO A 27 -33.96 -56.00 -22.10
N ALA A 28 -33.34 -56.40 -20.98
CA ALA A 28 -33.01 -57.74 -20.53
C ALA A 28 -34.09 -58.81 -20.77
N ARG A 29 -33.62 -60.01 -21.15
CA ARG A 29 -34.28 -61.29 -20.88
C ARG A 29 -33.23 -62.31 -20.45
N THR A 30 -33.59 -63.07 -19.44
CA THR A 30 -32.83 -64.16 -18.80
C THR A 30 -32.57 -65.30 -19.77
N ASP A 31 -31.40 -65.95 -19.68
CA ASP A 31 -31.27 -67.37 -19.33
C ASP A 31 -29.82 -67.86 -19.41
N THR A 32 -29.54 -68.86 -18.58
CA THR A 32 -28.30 -69.57 -18.23
C THR A 32 -27.59 -70.32 -19.39
N PRO A 33 -26.37 -70.86 -19.17
CA PRO A 33 -25.29 -70.90 -20.16
C PRO A 33 -25.18 -72.23 -20.93
N THR A 34 -24.62 -72.15 -22.14
CA THR A 34 -23.96 -73.28 -22.82
C THR A 34 -22.89 -72.77 -23.81
N THR A 35 -21.63 -72.94 -23.45
CA THR A 35 -20.55 -73.26 -24.41
C THR A 35 -20.75 -74.73 -24.84
N PRO A 36 -20.26 -75.26 -25.99
CA PRO A 36 -19.17 -74.72 -26.83
C PRO A 36 -19.28 -74.94 -28.36
N ALA A 37 -18.42 -74.28 -29.14
CA ALA A 37 -17.56 -74.94 -30.15
C ALA A 37 -16.67 -73.93 -30.89
N LYS A 38 -15.36 -74.20 -30.90
CA LYS A 38 -14.33 -73.53 -31.70
C LYS A 38 -14.60 -73.73 -33.20
N ALA A 39 -14.56 -72.64 -33.96
CA ALA A 39 -14.21 -72.65 -35.38
C ALA A 39 -13.07 -71.64 -35.59
N GLU A 40 -11.86 -72.14 -35.81
CA GLU A 40 -10.74 -71.34 -36.31
C GLU A 40 -11.10 -70.87 -37.72
N THR A 41 -11.32 -69.56 -37.87
CA THR A 41 -11.41 -68.91 -39.17
C THR A 41 -10.18 -68.02 -39.32
N SER A 42 -9.38 -68.30 -40.34
CA SER A 42 -8.30 -67.41 -40.76
C SER A 42 -8.91 -66.04 -41.10
N ALA A 43 -8.49 -65.00 -40.37
CA ALA A 43 -8.96 -63.63 -40.53
C ALA A 43 -9.02 -63.22 -42.02
N SER A 44 -10.18 -62.74 -42.47
CA SER A 44 -10.40 -62.35 -43.86
C SER A 44 -9.47 -61.17 -44.23
N PRO A 45 -9.19 -60.92 -45.52
CA PRO A 45 -8.39 -59.77 -45.94
C PRO A 45 -8.91 -58.44 -45.38
N ARG A 46 -10.23 -58.34 -45.15
CA ARG A 46 -10.89 -57.19 -44.55
C ARG A 46 -10.59 -57.04 -43.06
N ASP A 47 -10.49 -58.14 -42.32
CA ASP A 47 -10.15 -58.13 -40.89
C ASP A 47 -8.69 -57.72 -40.66
N ARG A 48 -7.78 -58.13 -41.55
CA ARG A 48 -6.39 -57.64 -41.56
C ARG A 48 -6.33 -56.14 -41.86
N GLN A 49 -7.13 -55.67 -42.82
CA GLN A 49 -7.21 -54.26 -43.18
C GLN A 49 -7.78 -53.41 -42.03
N ILE A 50 -8.79 -53.91 -41.30
CA ILE A 50 -9.32 -53.26 -40.10
C ILE A 50 -8.26 -53.21 -39.00
N THR A 51 -7.56 -54.32 -38.76
CA THR A 51 -6.48 -54.38 -37.75
C THR A 51 -5.34 -53.41 -38.06
N ASP A 52 -4.95 -53.29 -39.33
CA ASP A 52 -3.91 -52.34 -39.78
C ASP A 52 -4.37 -50.88 -39.63
N ILE A 53 -5.64 -50.58 -39.92
CA ILE A 53 -6.23 -49.25 -39.71
C ILE A 53 -6.30 -48.91 -38.21
N GLU A 54 -6.73 -49.85 -37.36
CA GLU A 54 -6.76 -49.67 -35.90
C GLU A 54 -5.37 -49.40 -35.34
N LYS A 55 -4.35 -50.11 -35.84
CA LYS A 55 -2.95 -49.86 -35.48
C LYS A 55 -2.48 -48.48 -35.94
N GLN A 56 -2.83 -48.05 -37.15
CA GLN A 56 -2.51 -46.70 -37.62
C GLN A 56 -3.21 -45.62 -36.80
N ILE A 57 -4.47 -45.82 -36.40
CA ILE A 57 -5.19 -44.90 -35.51
C ILE A 57 -4.51 -44.84 -34.14
N ALA A 58 -4.09 -45.98 -33.58
CA ALA A 58 -3.37 -46.02 -32.31
C ALA A 58 -2.02 -45.30 -32.39
N ASP A 59 -1.25 -45.52 -33.46
CA ASP A 59 0.05 -44.87 -33.69
C ASP A 59 -0.10 -43.36 -33.93
N LEU A 60 -1.12 -42.94 -34.68
CA LEU A 60 -1.44 -41.53 -34.90
C LEU A 60 -1.95 -40.86 -33.64
N THR A 61 -2.76 -41.55 -32.83
CA THR A 61 -3.21 -41.05 -31.52
C THR A 61 -2.03 -40.90 -30.58
N LYS A 62 -1.12 -41.87 -30.54
CA LYS A 62 0.11 -41.78 -29.74
C LYS A 62 0.99 -40.62 -30.20
N LYS A 63 1.23 -40.46 -31.50
CA LYS A 63 1.96 -39.30 -32.05
C LYS A 63 1.28 -37.98 -31.75
N LEU A 64 -0.06 -37.94 -31.77
CA LEU A 64 -0.83 -36.76 -31.42
C LEU A 64 -0.67 -36.42 -29.94
N GLU A 65 -0.70 -37.41 -29.05
CA GLU A 65 -0.44 -37.21 -27.62
C GLU A 65 1.02 -36.81 -27.35
N GLU A 66 1.99 -37.38 -28.07
CA GLU A 66 3.40 -36.96 -28.01
C GLU A 66 3.61 -35.52 -28.51
N LEU A 67 2.90 -35.09 -29.55
CA LEU A 67 2.94 -33.72 -30.07
C LEU A 67 2.19 -32.72 -29.18
N LYS A 68 1.20 -33.17 -28.40
CA LYS A 68 0.51 -32.36 -27.38
C LYS A 68 1.31 -32.28 -26.07
N ALA A 69 2.19 -33.23 -25.81
CA ALA A 69 2.99 -33.24 -24.60
C ALA A 69 3.89 -31.99 -24.57
N PRO A 70 3.88 -31.23 -23.46
CA PRO A 70 4.77 -30.09 -23.34
C PRO A 70 6.23 -30.57 -23.42
N PRO A 71 7.14 -29.76 -23.99
CA PRO A 71 8.56 -30.10 -24.00
C PRO A 71 9.04 -30.33 -22.56
N PRO A 72 10.02 -31.24 -22.35
CA PRO A 72 10.55 -31.48 -21.02
C PRO A 72 11.09 -30.16 -20.43
N PRO A 73 10.95 -29.97 -19.10
CA PRO A 73 11.43 -28.76 -18.46
C PRO A 73 12.94 -28.61 -18.65
N PRO A 74 13.47 -27.38 -18.80
CA PRO A 74 14.91 -27.15 -18.90
C PRO A 74 15.70 -27.82 -17.77
N GLU A 75 16.91 -28.28 -18.06
CA GLU A 75 17.78 -28.87 -17.04
C GLU A 75 18.01 -27.88 -15.88
N GLY A 76 17.90 -28.37 -14.65
CA GLY A 76 17.95 -27.52 -13.45
C GLY A 76 16.64 -26.81 -13.11
N THR A 77 15.51 -27.17 -13.73
CA THR A 77 14.20 -26.73 -13.24
C THR A 77 13.95 -27.30 -11.85
N ILE A 78 13.73 -26.44 -10.85
CA ILE A 78 13.46 -26.85 -9.48
C ILE A 78 12.05 -27.46 -9.43
N PRO A 79 11.87 -28.70 -8.93
CA PRO A 79 10.54 -29.27 -8.74
C PRO A 79 9.69 -28.39 -7.81
N ASN A 80 8.43 -28.12 -8.18
CA ASN A 80 7.54 -27.27 -7.36
C ASN A 80 7.41 -27.77 -5.91
N ALA A 81 7.41 -29.09 -5.69
CA ALA A 81 7.37 -29.67 -4.34
C ALA A 81 8.60 -29.32 -3.50
N TRP A 82 9.78 -29.15 -4.12
CA TRP A 82 11.03 -28.82 -3.41
C TRP A 82 11.02 -27.38 -2.91
N ALA A 83 10.35 -26.46 -3.63
CA ALA A 83 10.21 -25.07 -3.20
C ALA A 83 9.44 -24.92 -1.87
N ASN A 84 8.67 -25.93 -1.45
CA ASN A 84 7.97 -25.92 -0.15
C ASN A 84 8.91 -26.03 1.06
N ALA A 85 10.18 -26.43 0.85
CA ALA A 85 11.19 -26.41 1.91
C ALA A 85 11.62 -24.98 2.30
N LEU A 86 11.37 -24.00 1.42
CA LEU A 86 11.60 -22.59 1.69
C LEU A 86 10.47 -22.07 2.59
N GLN A 87 10.81 -21.48 3.73
CA GLN A 87 9.81 -20.94 4.65
C GLN A 87 10.04 -19.45 4.84
N TRP A 88 9.00 -18.67 4.56
CA TRP A 88 9.01 -17.22 4.69
C TRP A 88 8.47 -16.82 6.06
N ARG A 89 9.09 -15.84 6.70
CA ARG A 89 8.63 -15.27 7.97
C ARG A 89 8.31 -13.79 7.80
N CYS A 90 7.10 -13.39 8.16
CA CYS A 90 6.71 -11.98 8.20
C CYS A 90 7.28 -11.34 9.46
N ILE A 91 8.01 -10.23 9.32
CA ILE A 91 8.58 -9.49 10.45
C ILE A 91 7.87 -8.16 10.74
N GLY A 92 6.85 -7.82 9.95
CA GLY A 92 6.15 -6.55 10.01
C GLY A 92 6.90 -5.43 9.27
N PRO A 93 6.73 -4.16 9.69
CA PRO A 93 5.89 -3.70 10.80
C PRO A 93 4.38 -3.79 10.48
N ALA A 94 3.52 -3.60 11.49
CA ALA A 94 2.05 -3.61 11.32
C ALA A 94 1.37 -2.28 11.65
N ASN A 95 2.02 -1.37 12.38
CA ASN A 95 1.48 -0.07 12.76
C ASN A 95 1.35 0.89 11.57
N MET A 96 2.21 0.76 10.56
CA MET A 96 2.07 1.42 9.26
C MET A 96 1.15 0.53 8.45
N GLY A 97 -0.12 0.90 8.37
CA GLY A 97 -1.09 0.12 7.63
C GLY A 97 -0.87 0.12 6.14
N GLY A 98 -1.93 -0.20 5.43
CA GLY A 98 -2.00 -0.04 3.98
C GLY A 98 -3.29 0.67 3.63
N ARG A 99 -3.34 1.17 2.40
CA ARG A 99 -4.52 1.83 1.85
C ARG A 99 -5.74 0.92 1.88
N ILE A 100 -6.82 1.42 2.46
CA ILE A 100 -8.12 0.75 2.53
C ILE A 100 -9.03 1.30 1.43
N THR A 101 -9.56 0.43 0.58
CA THR A 101 -10.37 0.82 -0.59
C THR A 101 -11.87 0.71 -0.32
N ALA A 102 -12.29 -0.29 0.47
CA ALA A 102 -13.69 -0.51 0.79
C ALA A 102 -13.87 -1.24 2.14
N ILE A 103 -15.06 -1.09 2.72
CA ILE A 103 -15.48 -1.70 3.99
C ILE A 103 -16.86 -2.31 3.76
N ALA A 104 -17.03 -3.58 4.12
CA ALA A 104 -18.32 -4.27 4.11
C ALA A 104 -18.66 -4.79 5.50
N ILE A 105 -19.78 -4.35 6.07
CA ILE A 105 -20.24 -4.75 7.38
C ILE A 105 -21.57 -5.46 7.23
N TYR A 106 -21.75 -6.56 7.96
CA TYR A 106 -23.04 -7.21 8.02
C TYR A 106 -23.93 -6.46 9.03
N ASP A 107 -24.80 -5.57 8.54
CA ASP A 107 -25.54 -4.62 9.39
C ASP A 107 -26.35 -5.27 10.53
N ALA A 108 -26.81 -6.53 10.37
CA ALA A 108 -27.54 -7.25 11.40
C ALA A 108 -26.65 -7.75 12.57
N ASP A 109 -25.35 -7.89 12.34
CA ASP A 109 -24.32 -8.20 13.35
C ASP A 109 -23.01 -7.49 12.98
N PRO A 110 -22.80 -6.24 13.46
CA PRO A 110 -21.66 -5.39 13.11
C PRO A 110 -20.33 -5.90 13.68
N SER A 111 -20.34 -6.96 14.50
CA SER A 111 -19.11 -7.60 14.95
C SER A 111 -18.43 -8.38 13.82
N THR A 112 -19.17 -8.68 12.74
CA THR A 112 -18.68 -9.36 11.54
C THR A 112 -18.52 -8.36 10.39
N PHE A 113 -17.28 -8.16 9.93
CA PHE A 113 -17.01 -7.27 8.80
C PHE A 113 -15.73 -7.62 8.04
N TRP A 114 -15.65 -7.07 6.83
CA TRP A 114 -14.56 -7.21 5.90
C TRP A 114 -13.93 -5.87 5.54
N ILE A 115 -12.61 -5.86 5.44
CA ILE A 115 -11.81 -4.70 5.04
C ILE A 115 -11.06 -5.07 3.76
N ALA A 116 -11.34 -4.33 2.68
CA ALA A 116 -10.63 -4.43 1.41
C ALA A 116 -9.45 -3.48 1.39
N THR A 117 -8.28 -4.01 1.02
CA THR A 117 -7.05 -3.22 0.91
C THR A 117 -6.66 -3.08 -0.56
N ALA A 118 -5.92 -2.01 -0.88
CA ALA A 118 -5.48 -1.73 -2.24
C ALA A 118 -4.58 -2.84 -2.83
N SER A 119 -3.75 -3.48 -2.00
CA SER A 119 -2.79 -4.50 -2.46
C SER A 119 -2.38 -5.53 -1.39
N GLY A 120 -3.02 -5.52 -0.22
CA GLY A 120 -2.76 -6.43 0.91
C GLY A 120 -3.81 -7.54 1.10
N GLY A 121 -4.76 -7.66 0.17
CA GLY A 121 -5.85 -8.63 0.20
C GLY A 121 -7.06 -8.19 1.03
N LEU A 122 -7.85 -9.18 1.43
CA LEU A 122 -9.09 -9.02 2.19
C LEU A 122 -8.90 -9.49 3.62
N LEU A 123 -9.37 -8.68 4.57
CA LEU A 123 -9.39 -9.01 6.00
C LEU A 123 -10.82 -9.28 6.44
N LYS A 124 -11.01 -10.23 7.34
CA LYS A 124 -12.29 -10.48 8.03
C LYS A 124 -12.11 -10.48 9.53
N THR A 125 -13.07 -9.92 10.24
CA THR A 125 -13.26 -10.13 11.68
C THR A 125 -14.67 -10.67 11.95
N THR A 126 -14.82 -11.33 13.09
CA THR A 126 -16.11 -11.80 13.65
C THR A 126 -16.25 -11.41 15.12
N ASN A 127 -15.38 -10.54 15.61
CA ASN A 127 -15.29 -10.13 17.01
C ASN A 127 -15.05 -8.62 17.13
N ASN A 128 -15.64 -7.85 16.21
CA ASN A 128 -15.62 -6.39 16.23
C ASN A 128 -14.19 -5.80 16.21
N GLY A 129 -13.31 -6.37 15.39
CA GLY A 129 -11.95 -5.87 15.19
C GLY A 129 -10.99 -6.14 16.35
N ILE A 130 -11.30 -7.08 17.24
CA ILE A 130 -10.32 -7.59 18.22
C ILE A 130 -9.23 -8.38 17.49
N SER A 131 -9.60 -9.20 16.51
CA SER A 131 -8.65 -9.91 15.63
C SER A 131 -9.16 -10.01 14.19
N PHE A 132 -8.22 -10.18 13.25
CA PHE A 132 -8.49 -10.30 11.81
C PHE A 132 -7.83 -11.53 11.20
N LYS A 133 -8.49 -12.09 10.18
CA LYS A 133 -7.94 -13.15 9.31
C LYS A 133 -7.81 -12.63 7.88
N HIS A 134 -6.71 -12.98 7.21
CA HIS A 134 -6.61 -12.82 5.76
C HIS A 134 -7.47 -13.86 5.05
N GLN A 135 -8.22 -13.44 4.03
CA GLN A 135 -9.09 -14.32 3.25
C GLN A 135 -8.68 -14.45 1.77
N PHE A 136 -7.70 -13.66 1.33
CA PHE A 136 -7.30 -13.54 -0.09
C PHE A 136 -5.84 -13.93 -0.38
N ASP A 137 -5.14 -14.59 0.54
CA ASP A 137 -3.71 -14.91 0.41
C ASP A 137 -3.37 -15.90 -0.74
N LYS A 138 -4.35 -16.63 -1.27
CA LYS A 138 -4.16 -17.74 -2.24
C LYS A 138 -4.78 -17.48 -3.62
N GLN A 139 -5.45 -16.35 -3.77
CA GLN A 139 -6.20 -15.98 -4.96
C GLN A 139 -5.21 -15.42 -5.99
N ALA A 140 -5.67 -15.23 -7.24
CA ALA A 140 -4.77 -14.83 -8.33
C ALA A 140 -4.21 -13.41 -8.15
N THR A 141 -4.90 -12.57 -7.38
CA THR A 141 -4.54 -11.20 -7.04
C THR A 141 -4.99 -10.88 -5.60
N VAL A 142 -4.31 -9.92 -4.98
CA VAL A 142 -4.66 -9.34 -3.67
C VAL A 142 -5.03 -7.87 -3.74
N SER A 143 -5.10 -7.32 -4.96
CA SER A 143 -5.60 -5.97 -5.19
C SER A 143 -7.12 -5.99 -5.17
N ILE A 144 -7.75 -5.15 -4.34
CA ILE A 144 -9.22 -5.13 -4.16
C ILE A 144 -9.76 -3.72 -4.39
N GLY A 145 -10.74 -3.61 -5.28
CA GLY A 145 -11.46 -2.38 -5.58
C GLY A 145 -12.72 -2.18 -4.74
N ASP A 146 -13.47 -3.25 -4.49
CA ASP A 146 -14.68 -3.20 -3.65
C ASP A 146 -15.00 -4.55 -3.00
N VAL A 147 -15.73 -4.52 -1.89
CA VAL A 147 -16.26 -5.70 -1.20
C VAL A 147 -17.71 -5.44 -0.76
N ALA A 148 -18.57 -6.45 -0.89
CA ALA A 148 -19.96 -6.39 -0.47
C ALA A 148 -20.39 -7.69 0.20
N VAL A 149 -21.13 -7.59 1.31
CA VAL A 149 -21.77 -8.73 2.00
C VAL A 149 -23.28 -8.66 1.78
N ALA A 150 -23.91 -9.82 1.54
CA ALA A 150 -25.35 -9.87 1.33
C ALA A 150 -26.12 -9.50 2.62
N PRO A 151 -27.11 -8.59 2.56
CA PRO A 151 -27.90 -8.24 3.75
C PRO A 151 -28.69 -9.40 4.35
N THR A 152 -29.04 -10.41 3.53
CA THR A 152 -29.83 -11.56 3.95
C THR A 152 -28.99 -12.70 4.55
N ASN A 153 -27.69 -12.74 4.27
CA ASN A 153 -26.83 -13.82 4.70
C ASN A 153 -25.36 -13.38 4.73
N LYS A 154 -24.76 -13.34 5.93
CA LYS A 154 -23.35 -12.99 6.13
C LYS A 154 -22.35 -13.92 5.45
N ASP A 155 -22.77 -15.11 5.05
CA ASP A 155 -21.90 -16.08 4.38
C ASP A 155 -21.76 -15.80 2.87
N ILE A 156 -22.64 -14.97 2.29
CA ILE A 156 -22.56 -14.60 0.88
C ILE A 156 -21.82 -13.27 0.76
N VAL A 157 -20.57 -13.35 0.29
CA VAL A 157 -19.67 -12.20 0.13
C VAL A 157 -19.17 -12.13 -1.30
N TRP A 158 -19.11 -10.92 -1.85
CA TRP A 158 -18.61 -10.63 -3.19
C TRP A 158 -17.42 -9.68 -3.10
N VAL A 159 -16.40 -9.94 -3.90
CA VAL A 159 -15.15 -9.15 -3.95
C VAL A 159 -14.85 -8.80 -5.40
N GLY A 160 -14.67 -7.51 -5.65
CA GLY A 160 -14.24 -6.98 -6.93
C GLY A 160 -12.75 -6.67 -6.86
N THR A 161 -11.96 -7.34 -7.69
CA THR A 161 -10.50 -7.18 -7.65
C THR A 161 -10.03 -5.94 -8.43
N GLY A 162 -8.84 -5.44 -8.08
CA GLY A 162 -8.21 -4.26 -8.67
C GLY A 162 -8.63 -2.94 -8.02
N GLU A 163 -7.70 -2.31 -7.30
CA GLU A 163 -7.86 -0.97 -6.72
C GLU A 163 -8.37 0.03 -7.76
N ASN A 164 -9.38 0.81 -7.40
CA ASN A 164 -10.04 1.76 -8.29
C ASN A 164 -9.47 3.19 -8.24
N ASN A 165 -8.55 3.50 -7.31
CA ASN A 165 -7.88 4.80 -7.26
C ASN A 165 -6.80 4.90 -8.35
N PRO A 166 -6.65 6.04 -9.06
CA PRO A 166 -5.73 6.18 -10.19
C PRO A 166 -4.28 6.53 -9.78
N ARG A 167 -3.68 5.84 -8.80
CA ARG A 167 -2.26 6.07 -8.46
C ARG A 167 -1.29 5.39 -9.43
N ASN A 168 -0.03 5.81 -9.33
CA ASN A 168 1.11 5.20 -10.00
C ASN A 168 1.50 3.83 -9.45
N SER A 169 1.19 3.55 -8.17
CA SER A 169 1.51 2.29 -7.49
C SER A 169 0.40 1.24 -7.54
N VAL A 170 -0.59 1.45 -8.42
CA VAL A 170 -1.81 0.64 -8.46
C VAL A 170 -1.51 -0.76 -9.00
N SER A 171 -1.99 -1.76 -8.27
CA SER A 171 -2.05 -3.15 -8.72
C SER A 171 -3.42 -3.44 -9.34
N TYR A 172 -3.49 -4.44 -10.22
CA TYR A 172 -4.70 -4.77 -10.98
C TYR A 172 -5.30 -6.14 -10.60
N GLY A 173 -6.58 -6.27 -10.91
CA GLY A 173 -7.41 -7.43 -10.63
C GLY A 173 -7.65 -8.34 -11.84
N ASP A 174 -8.30 -9.47 -11.58
CA ASP A 174 -8.70 -10.49 -12.55
C ASP A 174 -10.20 -10.83 -12.45
N GLY A 175 -11.03 -9.84 -12.07
CA GLY A 175 -12.48 -9.93 -12.10
C GLY A 175 -13.13 -9.98 -10.72
N VAL A 176 -14.22 -10.75 -10.61
CA VAL A 176 -15.08 -10.75 -9.42
C VAL A 176 -15.12 -12.13 -8.79
N TYR A 177 -15.03 -12.19 -7.47
CA TYR A 177 -15.09 -13.41 -6.68
C TYR A 177 -16.34 -13.45 -5.81
N LYS A 178 -16.82 -14.67 -5.55
CA LYS A 178 -17.92 -14.96 -4.64
C LYS A 178 -17.49 -16.00 -3.61
N SER A 179 -17.91 -15.79 -2.37
CA SER A 179 -17.94 -16.79 -1.31
C SER A 179 -19.38 -17.07 -0.89
N VAL A 180 -19.64 -18.30 -0.45
CA VAL A 180 -20.91 -18.76 0.13
C VAL A 180 -20.74 -19.36 1.54
N ASP A 181 -19.55 -19.19 2.11
CA ASP A 181 -19.15 -19.68 3.44
C ASP A 181 -18.47 -18.58 4.28
N GLY A 182 -18.78 -17.32 3.98
CA GLY A 182 -18.27 -16.16 4.73
C GLY A 182 -16.78 -15.88 4.47
N GLY A 183 -16.25 -16.33 3.34
CA GLY A 183 -14.90 -16.07 2.85
C GLY A 183 -13.85 -17.11 3.24
N GLU A 184 -14.26 -18.30 3.66
CA GLU A 184 -13.35 -19.44 3.85
C GLU A 184 -12.90 -20.01 2.48
N THR A 185 -13.82 -20.06 1.51
CA THR A 185 -13.51 -20.40 0.12
C THR A 185 -14.07 -19.35 -0.86
N TRP A 186 -13.42 -19.24 -2.01
CA TRP A 186 -13.72 -18.24 -3.03
C TRP A 186 -13.71 -18.84 -4.42
N LYS A 187 -14.69 -18.44 -5.24
CA LYS A 187 -14.78 -18.80 -6.66
C LYS A 187 -14.70 -17.53 -7.51
N ASN A 188 -13.81 -17.50 -8.50
CA ASN A 188 -13.81 -16.46 -9.52
C ASN A 188 -15.06 -16.65 -10.41
N MET A 189 -15.87 -15.59 -10.55
CA MET A 189 -17.15 -15.56 -11.23
C MET A 189 -17.08 -14.86 -12.60
N GLY A 190 -15.88 -14.60 -13.13
CA GLY A 190 -15.66 -13.96 -14.42
C GLY A 190 -15.37 -12.46 -14.34
N LEU A 191 -15.54 -11.77 -15.48
CA LEU A 191 -15.13 -10.37 -15.71
C LEU A 191 -13.60 -10.17 -15.60
N ASN A 192 -12.84 -11.15 -16.11
CA ASN A 192 -11.39 -11.22 -15.95
C ASN A 192 -10.62 -10.10 -16.66
N LYS A 193 -11.27 -9.34 -17.55
CA LYS A 193 -10.70 -8.19 -18.27
C LYS A 193 -11.25 -6.86 -17.77
N SER A 194 -11.87 -6.85 -16.59
CA SER A 194 -12.33 -5.63 -15.93
C SER A 194 -11.19 -4.85 -15.29
N PHE A 195 -10.11 -5.52 -14.85
CA PHE A 195 -8.89 -4.99 -14.19
C PHE A 195 -9.08 -4.21 -12.91
N GLN A 196 -10.10 -3.35 -12.83
CA GLN A 196 -10.43 -2.53 -11.68
C GLN A 196 -11.96 -2.52 -11.54
N ILE A 197 -12.44 -2.95 -10.38
CA ILE A 197 -13.86 -2.89 -10.04
C ILE A 197 -14.11 -1.62 -9.22
N GLY A 198 -15.02 -0.78 -9.70
CA GLY A 198 -15.41 0.45 -8.99
C GLY A 198 -16.37 0.17 -7.85
N LYS A 199 -17.42 -0.63 -8.10
CA LYS A 199 -18.50 -0.87 -7.15
C LYS A 199 -19.22 -2.21 -7.36
N ILE A 200 -19.64 -2.86 -6.28
CA ILE A 200 -20.55 -4.02 -6.26
C ILE A 200 -21.81 -3.66 -5.46
N LEU A 201 -22.98 -3.96 -6.01
CA LEU A 201 -24.26 -3.87 -5.31
C LEU A 201 -24.95 -5.23 -5.32
N ILE A 202 -25.31 -5.74 -4.14
CA ILE A 202 -26.09 -6.97 -3.96
C ILE A 202 -27.54 -6.56 -3.68
N HIS A 203 -28.50 -7.18 -4.36
CA HIS A 203 -29.91 -6.92 -4.12
C HIS A 203 -30.30 -7.31 -2.68
N PRO A 204 -31.01 -6.45 -1.92
CA PRO A 204 -31.18 -6.60 -0.47
C PRO A 204 -32.07 -7.76 -0.05
N LYS A 205 -32.82 -8.37 -0.98
CA LYS A 205 -33.72 -9.51 -0.72
C LYS A 205 -33.36 -10.78 -1.47
N ASP A 206 -32.51 -10.68 -2.50
CA ASP A 206 -32.14 -11.82 -3.34
C ASP A 206 -30.63 -11.74 -3.65
N PRO A 207 -29.78 -12.52 -2.95
CA PRO A 207 -28.34 -12.44 -3.12
C PRO A 207 -27.84 -13.00 -4.47
N ASN A 208 -28.73 -13.52 -5.33
CA ASN A 208 -28.39 -13.93 -6.70
C ASN A 208 -28.43 -12.78 -7.70
N ILE A 209 -29.07 -11.66 -7.35
CA ILE A 209 -29.11 -10.45 -8.18
C ILE A 209 -27.99 -9.51 -7.73
N VAL A 210 -26.97 -9.35 -8.58
CA VAL A 210 -25.78 -8.54 -8.29
C VAL A 210 -25.44 -7.65 -9.47
N TYR A 211 -25.09 -6.40 -9.18
CA TYR A 211 -24.58 -5.43 -10.13
C TYR A 211 -23.10 -5.15 -9.88
N VAL A 212 -22.31 -5.11 -10.94
CA VAL A 212 -20.88 -4.80 -10.90
C VAL A 212 -20.59 -3.64 -11.83
N GLY A 213 -20.05 -2.56 -11.26
CA GLY A 213 -19.52 -1.42 -11.99
C GLY A 213 -18.05 -1.68 -12.30
N ALA A 214 -17.76 -2.02 -13.55
CA ALA A 214 -16.40 -2.27 -14.00
C ALA A 214 -15.78 -0.96 -14.51
N LEU A 215 -14.63 -0.60 -13.94
CA LEU A 215 -13.94 0.64 -14.30
C LEU A 215 -13.03 0.45 -15.50
N GLY A 216 -12.41 -0.72 -15.66
CA GLY A 216 -11.50 -1.03 -16.77
C GLY A 216 -10.03 -0.76 -16.46
N ARG A 217 -9.17 -0.92 -17.46
CA ARG A 217 -7.73 -0.65 -17.34
C ARG A 217 -7.42 0.82 -17.06
N LEU A 218 -6.39 1.09 -16.26
CA LEU A 218 -5.94 2.46 -15.98
C LEU A 218 -5.10 3.09 -17.11
N TYR A 219 -4.27 2.27 -17.76
CA TYR A 219 -3.28 2.70 -18.75
C TYR A 219 -3.74 2.55 -20.20
N GLY A 220 -4.92 1.94 -20.44
CA GLY A 220 -5.40 1.64 -21.79
C GLY A 220 -6.90 1.34 -21.87
N PRO A 221 -7.44 1.17 -23.09
CA PRO A 221 -8.81 0.73 -23.29
C PRO A 221 -9.06 -0.67 -22.74
N SER A 222 -10.31 -0.99 -22.39
CA SER A 222 -10.70 -2.38 -22.09
C SER A 222 -12.15 -2.64 -22.49
N SER A 223 -12.46 -3.89 -22.88
CA SER A 223 -13.79 -4.29 -23.37
C SER A 223 -14.82 -4.51 -22.26
N GLU A 224 -14.34 -4.80 -21.04
CA GLU A 224 -15.16 -5.05 -19.86
C GLU A 224 -15.23 -3.80 -18.97
N ARG A 225 -15.79 -2.73 -19.53
CA ARG A 225 -16.23 -1.54 -18.80
C ARG A 225 -17.75 -1.44 -18.81
N GLY A 226 -18.30 -0.68 -17.87
CA GLY A 226 -19.73 -0.44 -17.76
C GLY A 226 -20.38 -1.16 -16.58
N VAL A 227 -21.69 -1.34 -16.64
CA VAL A 227 -22.46 -2.05 -15.60
C VAL A 227 -22.78 -3.46 -16.08
N PHE A 228 -22.43 -4.45 -15.27
CA PHE A 228 -22.79 -5.85 -15.47
C PHE A 228 -23.80 -6.28 -14.41
N LYS A 229 -24.80 -7.06 -14.82
CA LYS A 229 -25.82 -7.64 -13.94
C LYS A 229 -25.80 -9.15 -14.06
N THR A 230 -25.92 -9.83 -12.93
CA THR A 230 -26.28 -11.24 -12.86
C THR A 230 -27.59 -11.39 -12.10
N THR A 231 -28.36 -12.44 -12.42
CA THR A 231 -29.57 -12.85 -11.69
C THR A 231 -29.51 -14.33 -11.27
N ASP A 232 -28.39 -15.01 -11.53
CA ASP A 232 -28.17 -16.43 -11.25
C ASP A 232 -26.99 -16.65 -10.29
N GLY A 233 -26.62 -15.59 -9.55
CA GLY A 233 -25.54 -15.62 -8.58
C GLY A 233 -24.14 -15.67 -9.21
N GLY A 234 -24.00 -15.13 -10.43
CA GLY A 234 -22.74 -14.94 -11.18
C GLY A 234 -22.37 -16.08 -12.11
N GLN A 235 -23.28 -16.99 -12.41
CA GLN A 235 -23.05 -18.04 -13.41
C GLN A 235 -23.02 -17.42 -14.82
N SER A 236 -23.83 -16.37 -15.04
CA SER A 236 -23.81 -15.56 -16.24
C SER A 236 -23.89 -14.06 -15.92
N TRP A 237 -23.39 -13.25 -16.86
CA TRP A 237 -23.37 -11.78 -16.77
C TRP A 237 -23.97 -11.15 -18.02
N THR A 238 -24.84 -10.17 -17.82
CA THR A 238 -25.38 -9.30 -18.86
C THR A 238 -24.78 -7.90 -18.68
N LYS A 239 -24.14 -7.36 -19.71
CA LYS A 239 -23.73 -5.94 -19.72
C LYS A 239 -24.98 -5.08 -19.93
N VAL A 240 -25.43 -4.40 -18.88
CA VAL A 240 -26.67 -3.61 -18.86
C VAL A 240 -26.45 -2.11 -19.14
N LEU A 241 -25.20 -1.63 -19.04
CA LEU A 241 -24.82 -0.30 -19.50
C LEU A 241 -23.44 -0.38 -20.17
N ASP A 242 -23.37 -0.03 -21.45
CA ASP A 242 -22.13 0.06 -22.23
C ASP A 242 -21.88 1.52 -22.63
N LEU A 243 -20.68 2.03 -22.32
CA LEU A 243 -20.24 3.39 -22.61
C LEU A 243 -18.96 3.41 -23.47
N GLY A 244 -18.63 2.26 -24.08
CA GLY A 244 -17.41 2.08 -24.87
C GLY A 244 -16.20 1.65 -24.02
N SER A 245 -15.03 1.62 -24.65
CA SER A 245 -13.81 1.02 -24.07
C SER A 245 -12.96 1.94 -23.20
N GLN A 246 -13.35 3.22 -23.07
CA GLN A 246 -12.63 4.25 -22.30
C GLN A 246 -13.34 4.66 -21.01
N THR A 247 -14.65 4.42 -20.92
CA THR A 247 -15.51 4.93 -19.86
C THR A 247 -16.02 3.77 -19.02
N GLY A 248 -15.68 3.76 -17.73
CA GLY A 248 -16.12 2.75 -16.77
C GLY A 248 -16.98 3.34 -15.66
N ILE A 249 -17.30 2.54 -14.65
CA ILE A 249 -18.16 2.92 -13.53
C ILE A 249 -17.35 2.97 -12.25
N ILE A 250 -17.31 4.12 -11.58
CA ILE A 250 -16.54 4.32 -10.35
C ILE A 250 -17.39 4.18 -9.09
N ASP A 251 -18.68 4.52 -9.15
CA ASP A 251 -19.60 4.41 -8.02
C ASP A 251 -21.02 4.12 -8.50
N MET A 252 -21.83 3.49 -7.64
CA MET A 252 -23.23 3.14 -7.92
C MET A 252 -24.03 3.09 -6.63
N ARG A 253 -25.31 3.50 -6.68
CA ARG A 253 -26.26 3.36 -5.57
C ARG A 253 -27.60 2.83 -6.06
N MET A 254 -28.19 1.96 -5.25
CA MET A 254 -29.54 1.44 -5.43
C MET A 254 -30.48 2.17 -4.47
N LYS A 255 -31.68 2.53 -4.93
CA LYS A 255 -32.70 3.17 -4.09
C LYS A 255 -33.14 2.19 -2.98
N PRO A 256 -33.05 2.54 -1.68
CA PRO A 256 -33.23 1.58 -0.58
C PRO A 256 -34.57 0.83 -0.53
N ASP A 257 -35.66 1.46 -0.98
CA ASP A 257 -37.03 0.92 -0.95
C ASP A 257 -37.56 0.48 -2.33
N HIS A 258 -36.85 0.78 -3.43
CA HIS A 258 -37.24 0.45 -4.81
C HIS A 258 -36.00 0.03 -5.62
N THR A 259 -35.64 -1.24 -5.49
CA THR A 259 -34.33 -1.78 -5.90
C THR A 259 -34.09 -1.84 -7.42
N GLU A 260 -35.14 -1.64 -8.23
CA GLU A 260 -35.03 -1.49 -9.69
C GLU A 260 -34.56 -0.07 -10.11
N THR A 261 -34.56 0.89 -9.18
CA THR A 261 -34.01 2.23 -9.38
C THR A 261 -32.56 2.30 -8.93
N LEU A 262 -31.66 2.62 -9.85
CA LEU A 262 -30.23 2.79 -9.58
C LEU A 262 -29.72 4.09 -10.21
N ILE A 263 -28.72 4.70 -9.57
CA ILE A 263 -27.92 5.79 -10.14
C ILE A 263 -26.46 5.32 -10.17
N VAL A 264 -25.79 5.55 -11.30
CA VAL A 264 -24.39 5.15 -11.51
C VAL A 264 -23.56 6.33 -11.95
N ALA A 265 -22.32 6.39 -11.48
CA ALA A 265 -21.31 7.37 -11.83
C ALA A 265 -20.32 6.78 -12.84
N ALA A 266 -20.42 7.22 -14.08
CA ALA A 266 -19.47 6.91 -15.13
C ALA A 266 -18.25 7.83 -15.04
N TRP A 267 -17.06 7.28 -15.25
CA TRP A 267 -15.80 8.02 -15.26
C TRP A 267 -14.91 7.55 -16.40
N GLU A 268 -14.60 8.49 -17.29
CA GLU A 268 -13.61 8.33 -18.34
C GLU A 268 -12.27 8.89 -17.85
N ARG A 269 -11.26 8.01 -17.78
CA ARG A 269 -9.93 8.34 -17.23
C ARG A 269 -8.83 7.59 -17.94
N LYS A 270 -7.64 8.17 -17.95
CA LYS A 270 -6.43 7.53 -18.48
C LYS A 270 -5.18 8.07 -17.79
N ARG A 271 -4.28 7.17 -17.36
CA ARG A 271 -2.88 7.52 -17.04
C ARG A 271 -1.97 7.30 -18.25
N ASP A 272 -0.89 8.07 -18.30
CA ASP A 272 0.31 7.71 -19.06
C ASP A 272 1.27 6.90 -18.18
N GLU A 273 2.34 6.42 -18.81
CA GLU A 273 3.36 5.56 -18.20
C GLU A 273 4.27 6.31 -17.21
N PHE A 274 4.27 7.65 -17.23
CA PHE A 274 5.22 8.49 -16.50
C PHE A 274 4.80 8.79 -15.06
N ASP A 275 5.80 8.89 -14.17
CA ASP A 275 5.63 9.38 -12.80
C ASP A 275 6.37 10.72 -12.55
N GLY A 276 6.97 11.30 -13.59
CA GLY A 276 7.63 12.60 -13.54
C GLY A 276 6.65 13.76 -13.79
N PHE A 277 7.00 14.95 -13.29
CA PHE A 277 6.23 16.19 -13.52
C PHE A 277 6.70 16.94 -14.79
N PHE A 278 5.73 17.40 -15.60
CA PHE A 278 5.98 18.19 -16.82
C PHE A 278 4.96 19.32 -16.97
N GLY A 279 5.37 20.57 -16.73
CA GLY A 279 4.58 21.75 -17.07
C GLY A 279 4.84 22.98 -16.19
N ASP A 280 4.28 24.12 -16.62
CA ASP A 280 4.09 25.29 -15.76
C ASP A 280 2.81 25.12 -14.91
N PRO A 281 2.80 25.53 -13.63
CA PRO A 281 1.66 25.37 -12.71
C PRO A 281 0.43 26.22 -13.12
N PRO A 282 -0.79 25.94 -12.59
CA PRO A 282 -1.08 25.14 -11.39
C PRO A 282 -2.22 24.12 -11.61
N VAL A 283 -1.93 22.90 -12.08
CA VAL A 283 -2.94 21.84 -11.95
C VAL A 283 -2.90 21.31 -10.51
N PRO A 284 -4.04 21.19 -9.81
CA PRO A 284 -4.06 20.94 -8.37
C PRO A 284 -3.58 19.55 -7.90
N ASP A 285 -3.31 18.63 -8.82
CA ASP A 285 -2.57 17.40 -8.55
C ASP A 285 -1.63 17.09 -9.72
N MET A 286 -0.33 17.01 -9.42
CA MET A 286 0.77 16.97 -10.38
C MET A 286 1.12 15.54 -10.83
N TYR A 287 0.46 14.51 -10.28
CA TYR A 287 0.80 13.09 -10.49
C TYR A 287 -0.44 12.20 -10.75
N GLY A 288 -1.57 12.80 -11.10
CA GLY A 288 -2.82 12.12 -11.43
C GLY A 288 -2.90 11.63 -12.89
N PRO A 289 -4.08 11.12 -13.31
CA PRO A 289 -4.37 10.83 -14.72
C PRO A 289 -4.08 12.01 -15.66
N ILE A 290 -3.67 11.72 -16.89
CA ILE A 290 -3.61 12.72 -17.97
C ILE A 290 -4.99 13.07 -18.54
N VAL A 291 -5.96 12.16 -18.36
CA VAL A 291 -7.37 12.43 -18.60
C VAL A 291 -8.09 12.30 -17.27
N THR A 292 -8.48 13.43 -16.69
CA THR A 292 -9.27 13.53 -15.45
C THR A 292 -10.73 13.88 -15.71
N HIS A 293 -10.99 14.62 -16.80
CA HIS A 293 -12.31 15.08 -17.22
C HIS A 293 -12.55 14.79 -18.70
N ALA A 294 -13.68 14.18 -19.03
CA ALA A 294 -14.00 13.84 -20.41
C ALA A 294 -15.53 13.70 -20.63
N PRO A 295 -16.02 13.77 -21.88
CA PRO A 295 -17.45 13.72 -22.18
C PRO A 295 -18.17 12.43 -21.75
N GLY A 296 -17.44 11.32 -21.61
CA GLY A 296 -17.98 10.05 -21.13
C GLY A 296 -18.32 10.04 -19.64
N SER A 297 -17.73 10.93 -18.84
CA SER A 297 -18.04 11.05 -17.42
C SER A 297 -19.41 11.69 -17.20
N ALA A 298 -20.32 10.99 -16.52
CA ALA A 298 -21.69 11.45 -16.26
C ALA A 298 -22.40 10.59 -15.21
N LEU A 299 -23.55 11.08 -14.75
CA LEU A 299 -24.52 10.29 -13.99
C LEU A 299 -25.55 9.68 -14.92
N TYR A 300 -25.87 8.40 -14.71
CA TYR A 300 -26.94 7.68 -15.40
C TYR A 300 -27.90 7.08 -14.38
N ARG A 301 -29.18 7.03 -14.74
CA ARG A 301 -30.25 6.47 -13.90
C ARG A 301 -31.07 5.44 -14.66
N THR A 302 -31.43 4.37 -13.98
CA THR A 302 -32.43 3.38 -14.41
C THR A 302 -33.59 3.38 -13.41
N ALA A 303 -34.78 3.00 -13.86
CA ALA A 303 -35.93 2.69 -13.01
C ALA A 303 -36.50 1.27 -13.22
N ASP A 304 -35.89 0.48 -14.12
CA ASP A 304 -36.35 -0.84 -14.55
C ASP A 304 -35.28 -1.93 -14.42
N GLY A 305 -34.35 -1.73 -13.47
CA GLY A 305 -33.30 -2.69 -13.15
C GLY A 305 -32.16 -2.75 -14.16
N GLY A 306 -32.01 -1.73 -15.00
CA GLY A 306 -30.93 -1.58 -15.97
C GLY A 306 -31.33 -1.99 -17.39
N LYS A 307 -32.62 -2.15 -17.70
CA LYS A 307 -33.07 -2.40 -19.07
C LYS A 307 -32.98 -1.12 -19.89
N THR A 308 -33.27 0.03 -19.28
CA THR A 308 -33.09 1.35 -19.88
C THR A 308 -32.35 2.31 -18.96
N TRP A 309 -31.58 3.22 -19.56
CA TRP A 309 -30.79 4.20 -18.83
C TRP A 309 -31.00 5.61 -19.39
N ALA A 310 -31.17 6.58 -18.49
CA ALA A 310 -31.23 8.00 -18.81
C ALA A 310 -29.97 8.70 -18.27
N LYS A 311 -29.31 9.49 -19.12
CA LYS A 311 -28.23 10.40 -18.69
C LYS A 311 -28.84 11.58 -17.93
N LEU A 312 -28.37 11.85 -16.73
CA LEU A 312 -28.85 12.95 -15.90
C LEU A 312 -28.13 14.24 -16.25
N THR A 313 -28.89 15.34 -16.38
CA THR A 313 -28.36 16.67 -16.76
C THR A 313 -29.01 17.82 -15.99
N ASN A 314 -30.25 17.66 -15.51
CA ASN A 314 -31.02 18.72 -14.86
C ASN A 314 -30.37 19.20 -13.56
N GLY A 315 -29.87 20.45 -13.57
CA GLY A 315 -29.24 21.09 -12.42
C GLY A 315 -27.80 20.62 -12.12
N LEU A 316 -27.20 19.88 -13.05
CA LEU A 316 -25.81 19.43 -13.02
C LEU A 316 -24.92 20.31 -13.92
N PRO A 317 -23.57 20.29 -13.75
CA PRO A 317 -22.69 20.97 -14.68
C PRO A 317 -22.86 20.47 -16.12
N THR A 318 -22.74 21.37 -17.10
CA THR A 318 -22.84 21.05 -18.53
C THR A 318 -21.48 20.93 -19.22
N VAL A 319 -20.40 21.13 -18.46
CA VAL A 319 -19.01 20.97 -18.87
C VAL A 319 -18.55 19.52 -18.74
N LYS A 320 -17.32 19.19 -19.18
CA LYS A 320 -16.76 17.85 -18.95
C LYS A 320 -16.64 17.57 -17.46
N LEU A 321 -17.11 16.39 -17.05
CA LEU A 321 -17.08 15.94 -15.67
C LEU A 321 -15.88 15.02 -15.42
N GLY A 322 -15.49 14.90 -14.16
CA GLY A 322 -14.44 13.99 -13.70
C GLY A 322 -15.01 12.90 -12.79
N ARG A 323 -14.27 12.54 -11.73
CA ARG A 323 -14.73 11.54 -10.75
C ARG A 323 -15.94 12.05 -9.96
N ILE A 324 -16.95 11.19 -9.83
CA ILE A 324 -18.19 11.48 -9.09
C ILE A 324 -18.38 10.41 -8.00
N GLY A 325 -18.77 10.83 -6.80
CA GLY A 325 -19.23 9.93 -5.73
C GLY A 325 -20.69 10.16 -5.40
N LEU A 326 -21.34 9.09 -4.94
CA LEU A 326 -22.78 9.06 -4.66
C LEU A 326 -23.04 8.47 -3.28
N ASP A 327 -24.06 8.98 -2.59
CA ASP A 327 -24.71 8.25 -1.51
C ASP A 327 -26.20 8.56 -1.40
N TRP A 328 -26.97 7.55 -1.00
CA TRP A 328 -28.42 7.60 -0.96
C TRP A 328 -28.89 7.56 0.49
N SER A 329 -29.74 8.51 0.89
CA SER A 329 -30.31 8.52 2.23
C SER A 329 -31.16 7.26 2.47
N ARG A 330 -30.83 6.50 3.52
CA ARG A 330 -31.67 5.37 3.98
C ARG A 330 -32.90 5.84 4.74
N LYS A 331 -32.86 7.04 5.32
CA LYS A 331 -33.96 7.64 6.08
C LYS A 331 -35.04 8.25 5.19
N ASN A 332 -34.62 8.98 4.16
CA ASN A 332 -35.50 9.61 3.18
C ASN A 332 -35.09 9.16 1.79
N THR A 333 -35.78 8.17 1.25
CA THR A 333 -35.40 7.52 -0.01
C THR A 333 -35.59 8.40 -1.24
N ASN A 334 -36.13 9.61 -1.12
CA ASN A 334 -36.12 10.59 -2.21
C ASN A 334 -34.85 11.43 -2.24
N VAL A 335 -34.06 11.43 -1.16
CA VAL A 335 -32.85 12.25 -1.04
C VAL A 335 -31.60 11.49 -1.50
N VAL A 336 -30.87 12.08 -2.44
CA VAL A 336 -29.59 11.56 -2.95
C VAL A 336 -28.57 12.68 -2.98
N PHE A 337 -27.34 12.38 -2.60
CA PHE A 337 -26.23 13.32 -2.68
C PHE A 337 -25.20 12.85 -3.72
N ALA A 338 -24.62 13.82 -4.42
CA ALA A 338 -23.52 13.62 -5.34
C ALA A 338 -22.41 14.62 -5.04
N ILE A 339 -21.16 14.19 -5.13
CA ILE A 339 -19.99 15.06 -5.10
C ILE A 339 -19.28 14.95 -6.45
N ILE A 340 -19.18 16.07 -7.16
CA ILE A 340 -18.90 16.09 -8.61
C ILE A 340 -17.63 16.89 -8.88
N ASP A 341 -16.71 16.27 -9.62
CA ASP A 341 -15.57 16.92 -10.25
C ASP A 341 -15.92 17.45 -11.65
N SER A 342 -15.29 18.55 -12.07
CA SER A 342 -15.53 19.19 -13.37
C SER A 342 -14.27 19.87 -13.92
N GLU A 343 -14.18 20.03 -15.23
CA GLU A 343 -13.04 20.73 -15.88
C GLU A 343 -12.92 22.21 -15.49
N LYS A 344 -13.97 22.78 -14.87
CA LYS A 344 -14.00 24.16 -14.34
C LYS A 344 -13.68 24.24 -12.85
N VAL A 345 -13.21 23.16 -12.24
CA VAL A 345 -12.71 23.19 -10.86
C VAL A 345 -11.66 24.29 -10.69
N GLY A 346 -11.77 25.11 -9.64
CA GLY A 346 -10.84 26.21 -9.40
C GLY A 346 -10.94 27.45 -10.31
N THR A 347 -11.93 27.53 -11.23
CA THR A 347 -11.98 28.58 -12.28
C THR A 347 -12.99 29.70 -12.07
N GLY A 348 -13.86 29.64 -11.06
CA GLY A 348 -14.83 30.71 -10.79
C GLY A 348 -14.18 32.02 -10.35
N ALA A 349 -14.98 33.08 -10.28
CA ALA A 349 -14.45 34.42 -10.06
C ALA A 349 -13.80 34.58 -8.68
N PRO A 350 -12.71 35.36 -8.55
CA PRO A 350 -12.19 35.75 -7.24
C PRO A 350 -13.29 36.45 -6.43
N PRO A 351 -13.26 36.40 -5.08
CA PRO A 351 -14.28 37.09 -4.30
C PRO A 351 -14.13 38.58 -4.59
N SER A 352 -15.26 39.26 -4.75
CA SER A 352 -15.26 40.71 -4.93
C SER A 352 -14.46 41.37 -3.80
N ALA A 353 -13.40 42.10 -4.15
CA ALA A 353 -12.62 42.90 -3.20
C ALA A 353 -13.44 44.08 -2.63
N VAL A 354 -14.55 44.40 -3.31
CA VAL A 354 -15.45 45.51 -3.04
C VAL A 354 -16.75 45.03 -2.42
N TYR A 355 -17.19 45.78 -1.42
CA TYR A 355 -18.35 45.49 -0.59
C TYR A 355 -19.34 46.65 -0.67
N LEU A 356 -20.56 46.34 -1.12
CA LEU A 356 -21.67 47.29 -1.12
C LEU A 356 -22.49 47.22 0.18
N GLY A 357 -22.47 46.08 0.88
CA GLY A 357 -23.22 45.90 2.13
C GLY A 357 -24.72 45.66 1.93
N VAL A 358 -25.11 44.98 0.86
CA VAL A 358 -26.50 44.62 0.56
C VAL A 358 -26.62 43.13 0.21
N GLN A 359 -27.81 42.56 0.39
CA GLN A 359 -28.26 41.33 -0.25
C GLN A 359 -29.57 41.62 -0.98
N GLY A 360 -29.85 40.87 -2.04
CA GLY A 360 -31.04 41.10 -2.83
C GLY A 360 -31.54 39.89 -3.59
N GLU A 361 -32.70 40.07 -4.19
CA GLU A 361 -33.41 39.13 -5.05
C GLU A 361 -33.71 39.79 -6.40
N ASP A 362 -33.90 38.97 -7.42
CA ASP A 362 -34.26 39.44 -8.76
C ASP A 362 -35.74 39.85 -8.81
N THR A 363 -36.02 40.98 -9.45
CA THR A 363 -37.39 41.42 -9.78
C THR A 363 -37.47 41.86 -11.24
N PRO A 364 -38.67 41.93 -11.84
CA PRO A 364 -38.83 42.37 -13.24
C PRO A 364 -38.22 43.75 -13.54
N ASN A 365 -38.10 44.60 -12.52
CA ASN A 365 -37.67 46.00 -12.65
C ASN A 365 -36.27 46.26 -12.07
N GLY A 366 -35.55 45.23 -11.61
CA GLY A 366 -34.18 45.35 -11.11
C GLY A 366 -33.90 44.50 -9.87
N ALA A 367 -32.83 44.84 -9.14
CA ALA A 367 -32.37 44.08 -7.98
C ALA A 367 -32.99 44.60 -6.68
N LYS A 368 -33.92 43.85 -6.08
CA LYS A 368 -34.59 44.25 -4.84
C LYS A 368 -33.74 43.87 -3.63
N LEU A 369 -33.48 44.82 -2.76
CA LEU A 369 -32.69 44.63 -1.55
C LEU A 369 -33.51 43.91 -0.49
N THR A 370 -33.07 42.72 -0.10
CA THR A 370 -33.67 41.91 0.97
C THR A 370 -32.94 42.12 2.30
N ASN A 371 -31.70 42.62 2.25
CA ASN A 371 -30.93 42.99 3.43
C ASN A 371 -30.02 44.18 3.12
N VAL A 372 -29.86 45.08 4.08
CA VAL A 372 -28.87 46.16 4.07
C VAL A 372 -28.11 46.10 5.38
N VAL A 373 -26.78 45.93 5.29
CA VAL A 373 -25.94 45.77 6.46
C VAL A 373 -25.80 47.11 7.16
N LYS A 374 -26.24 47.16 8.42
CA LYS A 374 -26.14 48.32 9.30
C LYS A 374 -24.70 48.84 9.37
N ASP A 375 -24.52 50.15 9.25
CA ASP A 375 -23.22 50.85 9.18
C ASP A 375 -22.33 50.46 7.98
N GLY A 376 -22.85 49.65 7.06
CA GLY A 376 -22.20 49.27 5.81
C GLY A 376 -22.26 50.39 4.76
N PRO A 377 -21.52 50.25 3.64
CA PRO A 377 -21.49 51.23 2.55
C PRO A 377 -22.87 51.67 2.04
N ALA A 378 -23.77 50.71 1.82
CA ALA A 378 -25.13 50.97 1.37
C ALA A 378 -25.99 51.68 2.42
N ASP A 379 -25.92 51.28 3.69
CA ASP A 379 -26.67 51.91 4.78
C ASP A 379 -26.22 53.38 4.95
N LYS A 380 -24.91 53.63 4.92
CA LYS A 380 -24.32 54.98 4.94
C LYS A 380 -24.73 55.86 3.75
N ALA A 381 -25.02 55.24 2.61
CA ALA A 381 -25.52 55.91 1.42
C ALA A 381 -27.06 56.04 1.39
N GLY A 382 -27.76 55.55 2.41
CA GLY A 382 -29.21 55.68 2.55
C GLY A 382 -30.04 54.65 1.80
N LEU A 383 -29.43 53.54 1.33
CA LEU A 383 -30.16 52.38 0.80
C LEU A 383 -30.90 51.65 1.93
N LYS A 384 -32.08 51.10 1.63
CA LYS A 384 -32.95 50.43 2.59
C LYS A 384 -33.40 49.07 2.09
N VAL A 385 -33.72 48.18 3.02
CA VAL A 385 -34.42 46.92 2.70
C VAL A 385 -35.74 47.25 2.01
N GLY A 386 -36.00 46.61 0.88
CA GLY A 386 -37.15 46.86 0.01
C GLY A 386 -36.86 47.74 -1.22
N ASP A 387 -35.72 48.44 -1.26
CA ASP A 387 -35.33 49.23 -2.45
C ASP A 387 -35.08 48.33 -3.65
N ILE A 388 -35.49 48.75 -4.84
CA ILE A 388 -35.16 48.06 -6.10
C ILE A 388 -34.11 48.87 -6.86
N ILE A 389 -32.87 48.39 -6.92
CA ILE A 389 -31.83 49.00 -7.74
C ILE A 389 -32.13 48.75 -9.20
N THR A 390 -32.49 49.81 -9.93
CA THR A 390 -32.88 49.76 -11.35
C THR A 390 -31.72 50.09 -12.27
N THR A 391 -30.77 50.92 -11.82
CA THR A 391 -29.53 51.20 -12.58
C THR A 391 -28.32 51.31 -11.66
N TYR A 392 -27.15 51.06 -12.24
CA TYR A 392 -25.82 51.25 -11.66
C TYR A 392 -24.97 51.99 -12.69
N GLU A 393 -24.41 53.16 -12.36
CA GLU A 393 -23.65 54.01 -13.30
C GLU A 393 -24.43 54.28 -14.60
N LYS A 394 -25.73 54.55 -14.48
CA LYS A 394 -26.69 54.72 -15.59
C LYS A 394 -26.89 53.49 -16.48
N GLN A 395 -26.26 52.36 -16.16
CA GLN A 395 -26.49 51.08 -16.82
C GLN A 395 -27.67 50.34 -16.16
N PRO A 396 -28.60 49.77 -16.94
CA PRO A 396 -29.71 49.00 -16.39
C PRO A 396 -29.23 47.81 -15.56
N VAL A 397 -29.74 47.69 -14.34
CA VAL A 397 -29.56 46.52 -13.48
C VAL A 397 -30.79 45.66 -13.63
N LYS A 398 -30.65 44.50 -14.27
CA LYS A 398 -31.76 43.55 -14.50
C LYS A 398 -31.88 42.49 -13.40
N THR A 399 -30.76 42.13 -12.79
CA THR A 399 -30.67 41.10 -11.75
C THR A 399 -29.71 41.55 -10.66
N TYR A 400 -29.91 41.03 -9.46
CA TYR A 400 -29.01 41.25 -8.32
C TYR A 400 -27.60 40.73 -8.63
N ASP A 401 -27.48 39.57 -9.26
CA ASP A 401 -26.18 39.06 -9.71
C ASP A 401 -25.51 39.98 -10.74
N GLY A 402 -26.28 40.58 -11.65
CA GLY A 402 -25.76 41.55 -12.62
C GLY A 402 -25.18 42.80 -11.95
N LEU A 403 -25.81 43.27 -10.87
CA LEU A 403 -25.27 44.33 -10.02
C LEU A 403 -23.96 43.89 -9.34
N VAL A 404 -23.91 42.68 -8.78
CA VAL A 404 -22.70 42.14 -8.13
C VAL A 404 -21.54 42.02 -9.11
N GLU A 405 -21.76 41.52 -10.33
CA GLU A 405 -20.72 41.43 -11.38
C GLU A 405 -20.22 42.81 -11.82
N ALA A 406 -21.12 43.79 -11.97
CA ALA A 406 -20.75 45.15 -12.34
C ALA A 406 -19.89 45.84 -11.25
N LEU A 407 -20.08 45.45 -10.00
CA LEU A 407 -19.29 45.92 -8.86
C LEU A 407 -17.93 45.22 -8.75
N ARG A 408 -17.77 43.97 -9.20
CA ARG A 408 -16.50 43.22 -9.12
C ARG A 408 -15.33 43.89 -9.85
N GLN A 409 -15.61 44.75 -10.83
CA GLN A 409 -14.60 45.52 -11.57
C GLN A 409 -14.07 46.75 -10.80
N ARG A 410 -14.57 47.01 -9.59
CA ARG A 410 -14.26 48.21 -8.78
C ARG A 410 -13.27 47.93 -7.66
N LYS A 411 -12.83 48.99 -6.99
CA LYS A 411 -11.89 48.95 -5.85
C LYS A 411 -12.51 49.57 -4.60
N PRO A 412 -12.12 49.15 -3.38
CA PRO A 412 -12.55 49.82 -2.15
C PRO A 412 -12.24 51.31 -2.21
N GLY A 413 -13.22 52.15 -1.86
CA GLY A 413 -13.14 53.61 -1.98
C GLY A 413 -13.78 54.18 -3.25
N ASP A 414 -14.05 53.37 -4.28
CA ASP A 414 -14.76 53.82 -5.48
C ASP A 414 -16.17 54.30 -5.12
N LYS A 415 -16.59 55.45 -5.68
CA LYS A 415 -17.96 55.95 -5.56
C LYS A 415 -18.76 55.49 -6.76
N VAL A 416 -19.92 54.90 -6.51
CA VAL A 416 -20.81 54.39 -7.56
C VAL A 416 -22.21 54.97 -7.42
N ALA A 417 -22.78 55.46 -8.51
CA ALA A 417 -24.17 55.92 -8.57
C ALA A 417 -25.11 54.72 -8.78
N VAL A 418 -26.11 54.58 -7.91
CA VAL A 418 -27.20 53.61 -8.07
C VAL A 418 -28.54 54.34 -8.08
N THR A 419 -29.40 53.98 -9.02
CA THR A 419 -30.78 54.45 -9.02
C THR A 419 -31.65 53.39 -8.36
N VAL A 420 -32.42 53.79 -7.34
CA VAL A 420 -33.35 52.92 -6.64
C VAL A 420 -34.79 53.36 -6.81
N ALA A 421 -35.66 52.40 -7.09
CA ALA A 421 -37.11 52.56 -6.95
C ALA A 421 -37.49 52.17 -5.52
N ARG A 422 -37.99 53.15 -4.76
CA ARG A 422 -38.52 52.98 -3.41
C ARG A 422 -39.98 53.38 -3.46
N GLU A 423 -40.87 52.39 -3.34
CA GLU A 423 -42.32 52.59 -3.49
C GLU A 423 -42.68 53.21 -4.86
N LYS A 424 -43.12 54.48 -4.91
CA LYS A 424 -43.47 55.22 -6.14
C LYS A 424 -42.42 56.26 -6.56
N GLU A 425 -41.33 56.40 -5.82
CA GLU A 425 -40.28 57.39 -6.09
C GLU A 425 -39.00 56.74 -6.60
N THR A 426 -38.34 57.40 -7.55
CA THR A 426 -37.00 57.03 -8.03
C THR A 426 -35.97 57.94 -7.37
N LYS A 427 -34.94 57.37 -6.74
CA LYS A 427 -33.86 58.11 -6.05
C LYS A 427 -32.51 57.67 -6.60
N GLU A 428 -31.66 58.64 -6.92
CA GLU A 428 -30.27 58.39 -7.25
C GLU A 428 -29.41 58.56 -6.00
N LEU A 429 -28.65 57.53 -5.65
CA LEU A 429 -27.79 57.49 -4.48
C LEU A 429 -26.36 57.21 -4.91
N THR A 430 -25.40 57.94 -4.34
CA THR A 430 -23.97 57.65 -4.53
C THR A 430 -23.47 56.84 -3.36
N VAL A 431 -22.99 55.62 -3.62
CA VAL A 431 -22.45 54.71 -2.61
C VAL A 431 -20.94 54.66 -2.71
N THR A 432 -20.24 54.92 -1.61
CA THR A 432 -18.78 54.73 -1.55
C THR A 432 -18.50 53.29 -1.16
N LEU A 433 -17.99 52.47 -2.08
CA LEU A 433 -17.75 51.04 -1.87
C LEU A 433 -16.72 50.80 -0.76
N GLY A 434 -17.00 49.86 0.14
CA GLY A 434 -16.10 49.49 1.22
C GLY A 434 -15.19 48.32 0.83
N ALA A 435 -14.14 48.10 1.63
CA ALA A 435 -13.48 46.80 1.66
C ALA A 435 -14.41 45.80 2.35
N ARG A 436 -14.47 44.56 1.86
CA ARG A 436 -15.28 43.52 2.48
C ARG A 436 -14.75 43.24 3.90
N PRO A 437 -15.59 43.30 4.95
CA PRO A 437 -15.17 42.91 6.29
C PRO A 437 -14.64 41.47 6.24
N GLU A 438 -13.46 41.21 6.81
CA GLU A 438 -12.96 39.84 6.93
C GLU A 438 -14.02 38.99 7.64
N GLN A 439 -14.49 37.92 7.00
CA GLN A 439 -15.27 36.89 7.68
C GLN A 439 -14.34 36.26 8.73
N GLN A 440 -14.53 36.61 10.00
CA GLN A 440 -13.86 36.01 11.14
C GLN A 440 -14.32 34.55 11.38
N GLU A 441 -14.26 33.69 10.37
CA GLU A 441 -14.47 32.24 10.53
C GLU A 441 -13.23 31.42 10.14
N GLY A 442 -12.07 32.06 9.98
CA GLY A 442 -10.79 31.34 9.94
C GLY A 442 -10.37 30.90 11.34
N ARG A 443 -9.73 29.72 11.45
CA ARG A 443 -9.04 29.30 12.68
C ARG A 443 -8.11 30.43 13.14
N GLN A 444 -8.36 30.94 14.35
CA GLN A 444 -7.57 32.00 14.94
C GLN A 444 -6.26 31.42 15.48
N VAL A 445 -5.15 32.10 15.24
CA VAL A 445 -3.81 31.75 15.74
C VAL A 445 -3.23 32.90 16.52
N ILE A 446 -2.60 32.58 17.65
CA ILE A 446 -1.88 33.55 18.48
C ILE A 446 -0.47 33.72 17.92
N THR A 447 -0.06 34.96 17.68
CA THR A 447 1.23 35.26 17.05
C THR A 447 1.89 36.51 17.62
N ALA A 448 3.23 36.53 17.55
CA ALA A 448 4.04 37.72 17.81
C ALA A 448 4.20 38.61 16.57
N GLY A 449 3.74 38.19 15.38
CA GLY A 449 3.78 39.01 14.17
C GLY A 449 5.15 39.06 13.47
N PHE A 450 5.97 38.03 13.60
CA PHE A 450 7.21 37.84 12.83
C PHE A 450 7.32 36.41 12.31
N ALA A 451 8.09 36.23 11.24
CA ALA A 451 8.44 34.93 10.67
C ALA A 451 9.89 34.95 10.19
N GLY A 452 10.53 33.79 10.15
CA GLY A 452 11.97 33.74 9.91
C GLY A 452 12.48 32.34 9.64
N ASP A 453 13.74 32.27 9.23
CA ASP A 453 14.41 31.02 8.94
C ASP A 453 15.06 30.45 10.22
N ASP A 454 15.05 29.13 10.34
CA ASP A 454 15.75 28.43 11.42
C ASP A 454 17.26 28.63 11.23
N VAL A 455 17.92 29.29 12.19
CA VAL A 455 19.37 29.44 12.23
C VAL A 455 19.94 28.78 13.48
N THR A 456 21.26 28.62 13.53
CA THR A 456 21.91 28.06 14.72
C THR A 456 21.67 29.00 15.92
N GLY A 457 20.93 28.53 16.92
CA GLY A 457 20.67 29.27 18.16
C GLY A 457 19.39 30.13 18.19
N GLY A 458 18.54 30.08 17.17
CA GLY A 458 17.27 30.81 17.17
C GLY A 458 16.57 30.89 15.80
N ILE A 459 15.64 31.83 15.66
CA ILE A 459 14.94 32.14 14.41
C ILE A 459 15.41 33.51 13.91
N GLN A 460 16.01 33.57 12.72
CA GLN A 460 16.37 34.84 12.10
C GLN A 460 15.14 35.45 11.43
N VAL A 461 14.72 36.63 11.88
CA VAL A 461 13.54 37.36 11.42
C VAL A 461 13.75 37.80 9.97
N GLU A 462 13.30 37.01 9.02
CA GLU A 462 13.30 37.37 7.60
C GLU A 462 12.08 38.21 7.22
N ARG A 463 11.02 38.14 8.03
CA ARG A 463 9.75 38.80 7.78
C ARG A 463 9.14 39.31 9.07
N LEU A 464 8.62 40.52 8.99
CA LEU A 464 8.02 41.22 10.11
C LEU A 464 6.71 41.83 9.65
N LEU A 465 5.62 41.58 10.38
CA LEU A 465 4.34 42.16 10.06
C LEU A 465 4.37 43.66 10.36
N GLU A 466 4.14 44.48 9.35
CA GLU A 466 4.09 45.93 9.50
C GLU A 466 2.96 46.29 10.49
N ASN A 467 3.29 47.07 11.54
CA ASN A 467 2.42 47.37 12.69
C ASN A 467 2.00 46.16 13.57
N GLY A 468 2.65 45.00 13.41
CA GLY A 468 2.44 43.81 14.24
C GLY A 468 3.10 43.93 15.63
N PRO A 469 2.79 43.01 16.56
CA PRO A 469 3.30 43.08 17.93
C PRO A 469 4.82 43.14 18.06
N ALA A 470 5.55 42.30 17.34
CA ALA A 470 7.01 42.27 17.34
C ALA A 470 7.59 43.56 16.74
N ALA A 471 6.98 44.09 15.67
CA ALA A 471 7.38 45.36 15.09
C ALA A 471 7.20 46.52 16.08
N LYS A 472 6.04 46.58 16.75
CA LYS A 472 5.72 47.56 17.80
C LYS A 472 6.67 47.45 18.99
N ALA A 473 7.14 46.25 19.30
CA ALA A 473 8.11 45.98 20.35
C ALA A 473 9.58 46.21 19.92
N GLY A 474 9.83 46.62 18.67
CA GLY A 474 11.15 46.99 18.18
C GLY A 474 11.99 45.85 17.59
N VAL A 475 11.39 44.69 17.28
CA VAL A 475 12.03 43.63 16.48
C VAL A 475 12.24 44.13 15.05
N LYS A 476 13.39 43.82 14.46
CA LYS A 476 13.78 44.22 13.09
C LYS A 476 14.08 43.00 12.23
N LEU A 477 14.07 43.20 10.91
CA LEU A 477 14.56 42.18 9.97
C LEU A 477 16.04 41.85 10.28
N LYS A 478 16.39 40.57 10.12
CA LYS A 478 17.68 39.94 10.45
C LYS A 478 18.02 39.84 11.93
N ASP A 479 17.13 40.23 12.83
CA ASP A 479 17.25 39.90 14.24
C ASP A 479 17.15 38.39 14.43
N VAL A 480 17.92 37.80 15.34
CA VAL A 480 17.80 36.38 15.69
C VAL A 480 17.08 36.24 17.02
N VAL A 481 15.85 35.74 17.02
CA VAL A 481 15.10 35.48 18.25
C VAL A 481 15.55 34.12 18.81
N THR A 482 16.22 34.13 19.96
CA THR A 482 16.88 32.96 20.54
C THR A 482 16.05 32.26 21.61
N ALA A 483 15.17 32.98 22.30
CA ALA A 483 14.31 32.46 23.36
C ALA A 483 13.02 33.25 23.53
N ILE A 484 11.98 32.63 24.11
CA ILE A 484 10.76 33.28 24.59
C ILE A 484 10.56 32.93 26.05
N ASP A 485 10.41 33.93 26.92
CA ASP A 485 10.32 33.77 28.38
C ASP A 485 11.43 32.86 28.93
N ASP A 486 12.66 33.16 28.52
CA ASP A 486 13.89 32.44 28.90
C ASP A 486 13.96 30.96 28.45
N GLN A 487 12.98 30.50 27.67
CA GLN A 487 12.97 29.18 27.04
C GLN A 487 13.53 29.26 25.61
N PRO A 488 14.58 28.49 25.26
CA PRO A 488 15.18 28.53 23.93
C PRO A 488 14.21 28.06 22.85
N ILE A 489 14.27 28.67 21.67
CA ILE A 489 13.40 28.30 20.54
C ILE A 489 14.07 27.21 19.71
N GLU A 490 13.45 26.03 19.60
CA GLU A 490 13.94 24.88 18.79
C GLU A 490 13.63 24.99 17.27
N GLY A 491 13.43 26.22 16.78
CA GLY A 491 13.01 26.54 15.42
C GLY A 491 11.52 26.89 15.28
N SER A 492 11.08 27.13 14.05
CA SER A 492 9.76 27.64 13.65
C SER A 492 8.57 26.82 14.17
N ARG A 493 8.69 25.49 14.28
CA ARG A 493 7.65 24.64 14.91
C ARG A 493 7.62 24.73 16.43
N GLY A 494 8.79 24.90 17.06
CA GLY A 494 8.89 25.12 18.51
C GLY A 494 8.20 26.42 18.90
N LEU A 495 8.41 27.47 18.10
CA LEU A 495 7.75 28.78 18.27
C LEU A 495 6.21 28.67 18.30
N PHE A 496 5.62 27.87 17.41
CA PHE A 496 4.16 27.69 17.37
C PHE A 496 3.62 26.98 18.63
N ARG A 497 4.35 25.99 19.16
CA ARG A 497 3.98 25.31 20.42
C ARG A 497 4.09 26.26 21.61
N MET A 498 5.08 27.15 21.63
CA MET A 498 5.23 28.12 22.72
C MET A 498 4.09 29.15 22.78
N PHE A 499 3.32 29.30 21.71
CA PHE A 499 2.12 30.15 21.66
C PHE A 499 0.80 29.38 21.70
N SER A 500 0.80 28.04 21.67
CA SER A 500 -0.43 27.24 21.57
C SER A 500 -1.35 27.36 22.78
N ASP A 501 -0.77 27.60 23.95
CA ASP A 501 -1.50 27.69 25.23
C ASP A 501 -1.71 29.15 25.68
N ARG A 502 -1.34 30.12 24.83
CA ARG A 502 -1.41 31.55 25.12
C ARG A 502 -2.65 32.19 24.50
N GLN A 503 -2.94 33.42 24.91
CA GLN A 503 -4.07 34.22 24.42
C GLN A 503 -3.60 35.55 23.84
N ALA A 504 -4.46 36.19 23.04
CA ALA A 504 -4.19 37.54 22.55
C ALA A 504 -4.13 38.51 23.74
N GLY A 505 -3.11 39.36 23.77
CA GLY A 505 -2.79 40.25 24.87
C GLY A 505 -1.71 39.72 25.82
N ASP A 506 -1.41 38.41 25.80
CA ASP A 506 -0.33 37.84 26.61
C ASP A 506 1.01 38.49 26.24
N LYS A 507 1.74 38.94 27.26
CA LYS A 507 3.06 39.55 27.09
C LYS A 507 4.13 38.50 27.23
N VAL A 508 4.99 38.39 26.22
CA VAL A 508 6.12 37.46 26.18
C VAL A 508 7.44 38.21 26.04
N LYS A 509 8.49 37.73 26.67
CA LYS A 509 9.86 38.27 26.52
C LYS A 509 10.59 37.54 25.41
N LEU A 510 10.84 38.22 24.30
CA LEU A 510 11.71 37.74 23.24
C LEU A 510 13.18 38.07 23.59
N SER A 511 14.03 37.05 23.66
CA SER A 511 15.48 37.26 23.64
C SER A 511 15.93 37.36 22.18
N VAL A 512 16.55 38.48 21.81
CA VAL A 512 16.88 38.82 20.43
C VAL A 512 18.36 39.17 20.31
N THR A 513 19.05 38.59 19.32
CA THR A 513 20.42 38.94 18.96
C THR A 513 20.40 39.77 17.69
N ARG A 514 20.95 40.99 17.75
CA ARG A 514 21.07 41.91 16.62
C ARG A 514 22.55 42.16 16.35
N GLY A 515 23.14 41.44 15.39
CA GLY A 515 24.58 41.45 15.18
C GLY A 515 25.33 40.91 16.40
N LYS A 516 26.10 41.76 17.10
CA LYS A 516 26.79 41.40 18.37
C LYS A 516 26.00 41.77 19.63
N GLU A 517 24.90 42.50 19.49
CA GLU A 517 24.09 43.02 20.60
C GLU A 517 23.02 41.99 21.02
N LYS A 518 22.79 41.84 22.33
CA LYS A 518 21.71 41.02 22.90
C LYS A 518 20.64 41.94 23.51
N LEU A 519 19.40 41.73 23.13
CA LEU A 519 18.23 42.53 23.50
C LEU A 519 17.17 41.63 24.11
N THR A 520 16.37 42.17 25.03
CA THR A 520 15.15 41.53 25.53
C THR A 520 13.98 42.44 25.23
N LEU A 521 13.03 41.96 24.41
CA LEU A 521 11.89 42.76 23.94
C LEU A 521 10.59 42.14 24.42
N THR A 522 9.72 42.92 25.04
CA THR A 522 8.40 42.45 25.47
C THR A 522 7.39 42.65 24.35
N VAL A 523 6.77 41.55 23.90
CA VAL A 523 5.79 41.52 22.82
C VAL A 523 4.43 41.11 23.38
N ALA A 524 3.38 41.90 23.11
CA ALA A 524 2.01 41.52 23.43
C ALA A 524 1.39 40.75 22.25
N LEU A 525 1.18 39.45 22.40
CA LEU A 525 0.69 38.58 21.33
C LEU A 525 -0.68 39.05 20.80
N GLU A 526 -0.97 38.76 19.54
CA GLU A 526 -2.26 39.07 18.93
C GLU A 526 -2.91 37.83 18.33
N SER A 527 -4.24 37.85 18.22
CA SER A 527 -5.01 36.84 17.48
C SER A 527 -5.16 37.27 16.04
N ARG A 528 -4.83 36.39 15.08
CA ARG A 528 -5.02 36.61 13.64
C ARG A 528 -5.63 35.39 12.98
N SER A 529 -6.24 35.57 11.81
CA SER A 529 -6.65 34.45 10.97
C SER A 529 -5.42 33.64 10.52
N GLN A 530 -5.56 32.33 10.44
CA GLN A 530 -4.49 31.46 9.94
C GLN A 530 -4.06 31.83 8.50
N ASP A 531 -4.98 32.34 7.68
CA ASP A 531 -4.70 32.85 6.33
C ASP A 531 -3.75 34.06 6.35
N ALA A 532 -3.93 34.99 7.29
CA ALA A 532 -3.05 36.14 7.45
C ALA A 532 -1.63 35.72 7.92
N LEU A 533 -1.53 34.69 8.76
CA LEU A 533 -0.24 34.12 9.16
C LEU A 533 0.44 33.40 7.99
N MET A 534 -0.31 32.67 7.17
CA MET A 534 0.21 32.00 5.97
C MET A 534 0.72 33.01 4.92
N ALA A 535 0.05 34.16 4.78
CA ALA A 535 0.53 35.26 3.94
C ALA A 535 1.86 35.84 4.44
N LEU A 536 2.04 35.96 5.76
CA LEU A 536 3.32 36.36 6.38
C LEU A 536 4.43 35.33 6.15
N MET A 537 4.10 34.03 6.13
CA MET A 537 5.08 32.95 5.93
C MET A 537 5.37 32.61 4.46
N SER A 538 4.56 33.07 3.51
CA SER A 538 4.71 32.78 2.07
C SER A 538 4.09 33.87 1.18
N PRO A 539 4.72 35.06 1.07
CA PRO A 539 4.18 36.19 0.31
C PRO A 539 3.96 35.90 -1.18
N GLU A 540 4.82 35.08 -1.78
CA GLU A 540 4.74 34.69 -3.20
C GLU A 540 3.55 33.78 -3.53
N ARG A 541 2.94 33.16 -2.50
CA ARG A 541 1.66 32.44 -2.64
C ARG A 541 0.44 33.32 -2.33
N SER A 542 0.62 34.49 -1.73
CA SER A 542 -0.47 35.34 -1.22
C SER A 542 -0.71 36.63 -2.03
N GLY A 543 -0.16 36.74 -3.24
CA GLY A 543 -0.31 37.92 -4.11
C GLY A 543 -1.70 38.13 -4.76
N GLY A 544 -2.76 37.50 -4.27
CA GLY A 544 -4.12 37.77 -4.75
C GLY A 544 -5.10 37.72 -3.59
N ALA A 545 -6.06 38.65 -3.55
CA ALA A 545 -7.25 38.54 -2.70
C ALA A 545 -7.71 37.08 -2.65
N ALA A 546 -7.90 36.53 -1.44
CA ALA A 546 -8.14 35.11 -1.19
C ALA A 546 -9.05 34.53 -2.28
N ARG A 547 -8.47 33.81 -3.26
CA ARG A 547 -9.29 33.15 -4.28
C ARG A 547 -10.28 32.24 -3.51
N PRO A 548 -11.52 31.99 -3.97
CA PRO A 548 -12.43 31.05 -3.31
C PRO A 548 -11.95 29.58 -3.51
N TYR A 549 -10.62 29.38 -3.53
CA TYR A 549 -9.88 28.21 -3.98
C TYR A 549 -8.69 27.99 -3.06
N SER A 550 -8.57 26.77 -2.54
CA SER A 550 -7.38 26.32 -1.84
C SER A 550 -6.56 25.42 -2.75
N SER A 551 -5.26 25.73 -2.91
CA SER A 551 -4.33 24.86 -3.65
C SER A 551 -4.18 23.48 -2.99
N GLY A 552 -4.43 23.37 -1.68
CA GLY A 552 -4.43 22.09 -0.96
C GLY A 552 -5.68 21.23 -1.15
N LEU A 553 -6.72 21.77 -1.77
CA LEU A 553 -8.02 21.09 -1.97
C LEU A 553 -8.42 20.99 -3.44
N GLY A 554 -7.48 21.06 -4.36
CA GLY A 554 -7.87 20.93 -5.76
C GLY A 554 -8.37 22.22 -6.39
N GLY A 555 -8.21 23.38 -5.74
CA GLY A 555 -8.95 24.58 -6.12
C GLY A 555 -10.43 24.51 -5.72
N GLN A 556 -10.77 23.78 -4.67
CA GLN A 556 -12.09 23.83 -4.03
C GLN A 556 -11.95 24.36 -2.60
N ARG A 557 -13.04 24.88 -2.04
CA ARG A 557 -13.11 25.35 -0.66
C ARG A 557 -14.54 25.13 -0.21
N GLU A 558 -14.73 24.63 1.00
CA GLU A 558 -16.05 24.49 1.59
C GLU A 558 -16.73 25.85 1.76
N ASN A 559 -18.06 25.88 1.63
CA ASN A 559 -18.90 27.01 2.05
C ASN A 559 -18.67 28.33 1.28
N VAL A 560 -18.15 28.27 0.04
CA VAL A 560 -17.94 29.45 -0.81
C VAL A 560 -18.72 29.40 -2.13
N GLN A 561 -19.70 28.50 -2.24
CA GLN A 561 -20.53 28.32 -3.44
C GLN A 561 -21.17 29.64 -3.92
N ASP A 562 -21.61 30.50 -2.98
CA ASP A 562 -22.25 31.78 -3.29
C ASP A 562 -21.26 32.85 -3.77
N GLN A 563 -19.96 32.60 -3.64
CA GLN A 563 -18.90 33.51 -4.09
C GLN A 563 -18.49 33.27 -5.55
N GLN A 564 -18.99 32.20 -6.18
CA GLN A 564 -18.54 31.74 -7.50
C GLN A 564 -19.43 32.21 -8.66
N GLY A 565 -20.40 33.09 -8.38
CA GLY A 565 -21.30 33.68 -9.37
C GLY A 565 -22.33 32.70 -9.92
N LYS A 566 -23.17 33.17 -10.85
CA LYS A 566 -24.27 32.42 -11.47
C LYS A 566 -23.84 31.09 -12.13
N ASP A 567 -22.62 31.06 -12.68
CA ASP A 567 -22.05 29.88 -13.33
C ASP A 567 -21.26 29.00 -12.35
N GLY A 568 -21.29 29.30 -11.05
CA GLY A 568 -20.57 28.58 -10.01
C GLY A 568 -20.90 27.09 -9.96
N PHE A 569 -22.14 26.71 -10.34
CA PHE A 569 -22.53 25.30 -10.46
C PHE A 569 -21.75 24.52 -11.51
N GLN A 570 -21.05 25.20 -12.44
CA GLN A 570 -20.21 24.54 -13.42
C GLN A 570 -18.88 24.06 -12.83
N THR A 571 -18.51 24.52 -11.64
CA THR A 571 -17.21 24.24 -10.99
C THR A 571 -17.20 22.94 -10.17
N GLY A 572 -18.32 22.21 -10.12
CA GLY A 572 -18.47 21.00 -9.30
C GLY A 572 -18.72 21.29 -7.83
N GLY A 573 -18.57 20.29 -6.96
CA GLY A 573 -18.87 20.36 -5.52
C GLY A 573 -19.96 19.38 -5.10
N VAL A 574 -20.68 19.69 -4.03
CA VAL A 574 -21.75 18.85 -3.47
C VAL A 574 -23.11 19.26 -4.01
N TYR A 575 -23.88 18.28 -4.49
CA TYR A 575 -25.22 18.40 -5.02
C TYR A 575 -26.18 17.51 -4.25
N LYS A 576 -27.42 17.98 -4.12
CA LYS A 576 -28.54 17.25 -3.50
C LYS A 576 -29.67 17.14 -4.51
N SER A 577 -30.29 15.96 -4.56
CA SER A 577 -31.58 15.71 -5.20
C SER A 577 -32.59 15.36 -4.11
N GLU A 578 -33.83 15.80 -4.28
CA GLU A 578 -34.97 15.52 -3.38
C GLU A 578 -36.09 14.74 -4.08
N ASP A 579 -35.83 14.26 -5.30
CA ASP A 579 -36.76 13.55 -6.18
C ASP A 579 -36.14 12.27 -6.77
N ALA A 580 -35.32 11.58 -5.98
CA ALA A 580 -34.66 10.32 -6.35
C ALA A 580 -33.75 10.44 -7.60
N GLY A 581 -33.07 11.58 -7.74
CA GLY A 581 -32.05 11.85 -8.75
C GLY A 581 -32.56 12.47 -10.05
N LEU A 582 -33.81 12.89 -10.14
CA LEU A 582 -34.38 13.46 -11.37
C LEU A 582 -33.95 14.92 -11.59
N THR A 583 -33.85 15.70 -10.51
CA THR A 583 -33.32 17.05 -10.49
C THR A 583 -32.28 17.23 -9.40
N TRP A 584 -31.29 18.06 -9.67
CA TRP A 584 -30.16 18.31 -8.76
C TRP A 584 -30.01 19.78 -8.46
N LYS A 585 -29.61 20.10 -7.23
CA LYS A 585 -29.22 21.44 -6.81
C LYS A 585 -27.85 21.38 -6.16
N ARG A 586 -26.95 22.26 -6.57
CA ARG A 586 -25.68 22.47 -5.88
C ARG A 586 -25.94 23.10 -4.51
N ILE A 587 -25.37 22.50 -3.47
CA ILE A 587 -25.53 22.97 -2.08
C ILE A 587 -24.21 23.41 -1.44
N ASN A 588 -23.05 22.95 -1.95
CA ASN A 588 -21.74 23.36 -1.43
C ASN A 588 -20.65 23.27 -2.50
N SER A 589 -19.58 24.03 -2.31
CA SER A 589 -18.39 24.07 -3.17
C SER A 589 -17.25 23.16 -2.69
N LEU A 590 -17.50 22.25 -1.75
CA LEU A 590 -16.51 21.28 -1.27
C LEU A 590 -16.35 20.10 -2.24
N ASN A 591 -15.13 19.87 -2.73
CA ASN A 591 -14.69 18.61 -3.30
C ASN A 591 -13.17 18.48 -3.12
N PRO A 592 -12.70 17.82 -2.04
CA PRO A 592 -11.28 17.75 -1.75
C PRO A 592 -10.58 16.80 -2.72
N ARG A 593 -9.60 17.32 -3.47
CA ARG A 593 -8.75 16.55 -4.41
C ARG A 593 -9.57 15.58 -5.29
N PRO A 594 -10.42 16.12 -6.18
CA PRO A 594 -11.58 15.41 -6.74
C PRO A 594 -11.29 14.11 -7.50
N MET A 595 -10.25 14.05 -8.34
CA MET A 595 -9.91 12.85 -9.11
C MET A 595 -9.52 11.64 -8.23
N TYR A 596 -9.19 11.87 -6.95
CA TYR A 596 -8.70 10.85 -6.03
C TYR A 596 -9.76 10.37 -5.03
N PHE A 597 -10.57 11.29 -4.52
CA PHE A 597 -11.58 10.97 -3.53
C PHE A 597 -12.98 11.08 -4.14
N SER A 598 -13.52 12.30 -4.29
CA SER A 598 -14.93 12.55 -4.60
C SER A 598 -15.82 11.53 -3.87
N GLN A 599 -15.72 11.44 -2.54
CA GLN A 599 -16.49 10.49 -1.73
C GLN A 599 -17.33 11.25 -0.72
N ILE A 600 -18.64 11.06 -0.78
CA ILE A 600 -19.62 11.57 0.18
C ILE A 600 -20.33 10.39 0.86
N ARG A 601 -20.68 10.53 2.14
CA ARG A 601 -21.49 9.58 2.91
C ARG A 601 -22.59 10.30 3.67
N VAL A 602 -23.78 9.71 3.67
CA VAL A 602 -24.95 10.18 4.43
C VAL A 602 -25.10 9.27 5.64
N ASP A 603 -25.32 9.85 6.82
CA ASP A 603 -25.67 9.05 7.99
C ASP A 603 -27.01 8.32 7.75
N PRO A 604 -27.06 6.99 7.83
CA PRO A 604 -28.29 6.25 7.53
C PRO A 604 -29.46 6.57 8.47
N SER A 605 -29.19 7.09 9.66
CA SER A 605 -30.17 7.44 10.68
C SER A 605 -30.60 8.92 10.65
N ASN A 606 -29.87 9.78 9.91
CA ASN A 606 -30.11 11.21 9.82
C ASN A 606 -29.55 11.81 8.50
N ASP A 607 -30.43 12.19 7.58
CA ASP A 607 -30.05 12.74 6.28
C ASP A 607 -29.54 14.19 6.30
N GLU A 608 -29.55 14.84 7.47
CA GLU A 608 -28.88 16.12 7.71
C GLU A 608 -27.40 15.96 8.07
N THR A 609 -26.97 14.75 8.49
CA THR A 609 -25.58 14.45 8.82
C THR A 609 -24.83 13.88 7.62
N LEU A 610 -23.82 14.60 7.13
CA LEU A 610 -23.02 14.21 5.96
C LEU A 610 -21.53 14.19 6.28
N TRP A 611 -20.81 13.34 5.57
CA TRP A 611 -19.35 13.23 5.63
C TRP A 611 -18.76 13.27 4.24
N VAL A 612 -17.68 14.03 4.05
CA VAL A 612 -16.91 14.07 2.80
C VAL A 612 -15.49 13.63 3.10
N LEU A 613 -15.05 12.58 2.41
CA LEU A 613 -13.71 12.02 2.57
C LEU A 613 -12.72 12.76 1.68
N GLY A 614 -11.47 12.83 2.12
CA GLY A 614 -10.37 13.50 1.45
C GLY A 614 -9.07 13.31 2.21
N VAL A 615 -8.09 14.19 1.97
CA VAL A 615 -6.88 14.28 2.80
C VAL A 615 -7.25 14.49 4.28
N SER A 616 -8.31 15.26 4.52
CA SER A 616 -8.96 15.44 5.82
C SER A 616 -10.42 15.02 5.74
N LEU A 617 -11.00 14.67 6.89
CA LEU A 617 -12.41 14.35 7.03
C LEU A 617 -13.23 15.63 7.25
N TYR A 618 -14.19 15.87 6.36
CA TYR A 618 -15.16 16.95 6.49
C TYR A 618 -16.52 16.39 6.91
N TYR A 619 -17.26 17.16 7.71
CA TYR A 619 -18.59 16.80 8.16
C TYR A 619 -19.55 17.98 8.13
N SER A 620 -20.85 17.67 8.06
CA SER A 620 -21.97 18.62 8.10
C SER A 620 -23.09 18.02 8.95
N PHE A 621 -23.83 18.87 9.66
CA PHE A 621 -25.03 18.49 10.42
C PHE A 621 -26.30 19.24 9.97
N ASP A 622 -26.24 19.96 8.84
CA ASP A 622 -27.32 20.79 8.30
C ASP A 622 -27.67 20.46 6.84
N GLY A 623 -27.48 19.19 6.46
CA GLY A 623 -27.81 18.68 5.13
C GLY A 623 -26.83 19.11 4.05
N GLY A 624 -25.60 19.48 4.42
CA GLY A 624 -24.50 19.83 3.54
C GLY A 624 -24.41 21.32 3.21
N LYS A 625 -25.14 22.18 3.94
CA LYS A 625 -25.07 23.63 3.74
C LYS A 625 -23.75 24.17 4.27
N LYS A 626 -23.30 23.69 5.43
CA LYS A 626 -22.00 24.03 6.02
C LYS A 626 -21.16 22.79 6.35
N PHE A 627 -19.99 22.69 5.74
CA PHE A 627 -18.98 21.70 6.10
C PHE A 627 -17.91 22.27 7.03
N THR A 628 -17.42 21.44 7.96
CA THR A 628 -16.34 21.74 8.91
C THR A 628 -15.37 20.55 9.02
N GLN A 629 -14.15 20.77 9.52
CA GLN A 629 -13.13 19.75 9.78
C GLN A 629 -12.92 19.49 11.28
N GLY A 630 -12.10 18.49 11.63
CA GLY A 630 -11.59 18.29 13.00
C GLY A 630 -12.07 17.03 13.70
N ARG A 631 -12.69 16.10 12.95
CA ARG A 631 -13.20 14.80 13.45
C ARG A 631 -12.30 13.61 13.07
N ASP A 632 -11.05 13.87 12.68
CA ASP A 632 -10.05 12.86 12.28
C ASP A 632 -8.72 13.04 13.03
N ARG A 633 -8.74 13.71 14.18
CA ARG A 633 -7.55 13.85 15.03
C ARG A 633 -7.07 12.46 15.49
N GLY A 634 -5.81 12.15 15.21
CA GLY A 634 -5.22 10.84 15.52
C GLY A 634 -5.44 9.76 14.46
N VAL A 635 -6.19 10.09 13.40
CA VAL A 635 -6.35 9.25 12.21
C VAL A 635 -5.34 9.68 11.16
N HIS A 636 -4.79 8.72 10.41
CA HIS A 636 -3.96 9.02 9.24
C HIS A 636 -4.78 9.76 8.17
N SER A 637 -4.14 10.63 7.36
CA SER A 637 -4.78 11.33 6.23
C SER A 637 -5.13 10.38 5.08
N ASP A 638 -5.79 10.93 4.05
CA ASP A 638 -6.23 10.23 2.83
C ASP A 638 -7.30 9.16 3.10
N HIS A 639 -8.51 9.64 3.41
CA HIS A 639 -9.67 8.81 3.71
C HIS A 639 -10.37 8.33 2.44
N HIS A 640 -10.55 7.01 2.30
CA HIS A 640 -11.06 6.37 1.08
C HIS A 640 -12.37 5.60 1.30
N ALA A 641 -12.56 5.06 2.51
CA ALA A 641 -13.74 4.28 2.88
C ALA A 641 -14.31 4.77 4.21
N LEU A 642 -15.63 4.78 4.33
CA LEU A 642 -16.34 5.09 5.56
C LEU A 642 -17.63 4.30 5.60
N TRP A 643 -17.84 3.59 6.71
CA TRP A 643 -19.10 2.98 7.11
C TRP A 643 -19.63 3.69 8.36
N ILE A 644 -20.94 3.90 8.40
CA ILE A 644 -21.67 4.53 9.50
C ILE A 644 -22.75 3.54 9.93
N ASP A 645 -22.82 3.21 11.21
CA ASP A 645 -23.77 2.24 11.73
C ASP A 645 -25.21 2.74 11.56
N PRO A 646 -26.07 2.00 10.84
CA PRO A 646 -27.45 2.44 10.62
C PRO A 646 -28.31 2.47 11.89
N ARG A 647 -27.83 1.86 12.99
CA ARG A 647 -28.53 1.86 14.29
C ARG A 647 -28.08 3.00 15.20
N ASP A 648 -26.87 3.53 14.99
CA ASP A 648 -26.29 4.62 15.79
C ASP A 648 -25.17 5.33 15.02
N GLY A 649 -25.45 6.50 14.43
CA GLY A 649 -24.49 7.26 13.63
C GLY A 649 -23.22 7.73 14.36
N ARG A 650 -23.11 7.51 15.67
CA ARG A 650 -21.86 7.74 16.44
C ARG A 650 -20.84 6.62 16.24
N HIS A 651 -21.30 5.41 15.90
CA HIS A 651 -20.45 4.28 15.59
C HIS A 651 -20.06 4.31 14.11
N MET A 652 -18.77 4.48 13.83
CA MET A 652 -18.26 4.55 12.46
C MET A 652 -16.94 3.81 12.33
N ILE A 653 -16.66 3.32 11.13
CA ILE A 653 -15.36 2.76 10.76
C ILE A 653 -14.87 3.47 9.51
N ILE A 654 -13.68 4.04 9.59
CA ILE A 654 -13.02 4.78 8.51
C ILE A 654 -11.76 4.03 8.05
N GLY A 655 -11.48 4.07 6.76
CA GLY A 655 -10.28 3.51 6.15
C GLY A 655 -9.58 4.54 5.27
N GLY A 656 -8.24 4.57 5.34
CA GLY A 656 -7.37 5.43 4.56
C GLY A 656 -5.99 4.83 4.33
N ASP A 657 -5.00 5.66 4.00
CA ASP A 657 -3.65 5.18 3.61
C ASP A 657 -2.81 4.66 4.80
N GLY A 658 -3.19 4.99 6.03
CA GLY A 658 -2.58 4.47 7.25
C GLY A 658 -3.26 3.24 7.85
N GLY A 659 -4.28 2.67 7.19
CA GLY A 659 -5.11 1.58 7.72
C GLY A 659 -6.53 2.00 8.06
N PHE A 660 -7.14 1.39 9.09
CA PHE A 660 -8.55 1.58 9.44
C PHE A 660 -8.76 1.78 10.95
N TYR A 661 -9.76 2.59 11.27
CA TYR A 661 -10.02 3.11 12.61
C TYR A 661 -11.52 3.03 12.91
N GLN A 662 -11.86 2.87 14.19
CA GLN A 662 -13.25 2.90 14.65
C GLN A 662 -13.49 3.99 15.70
N THR A 663 -14.72 4.49 15.77
CA THR A 663 -15.19 5.47 16.75
C THR A 663 -16.56 5.07 17.26
N TYR A 664 -16.88 5.43 18.51
CA TYR A 664 -18.22 5.32 19.11
C TYR A 664 -18.80 6.69 19.56
N ASP A 665 -18.11 7.79 19.24
CA ASP A 665 -18.48 9.15 19.64
C ASP A 665 -18.52 10.15 18.47
N GLN A 666 -18.77 9.63 17.26
CA GLN A 666 -18.88 10.40 16.02
C GLN A 666 -17.58 11.12 15.65
N GLY A 667 -16.44 10.42 15.77
CA GLY A 667 -15.12 10.85 15.32
C GLY A 667 -14.41 11.82 16.25
N GLN A 668 -14.78 11.88 17.54
CA GLN A 668 -14.03 12.68 18.51
C GLN A 668 -12.81 11.91 19.00
N GLN A 669 -12.95 10.60 19.18
CA GLN A 669 -11.87 9.68 19.51
C GLN A 669 -11.87 8.48 18.58
N TRP A 670 -10.68 8.00 18.26
CA TRP A 670 -10.47 6.91 17.31
C TRP A 670 -9.62 5.81 17.92
N ASP A 671 -10.04 4.57 17.71
CA ASP A 671 -9.30 3.36 18.03
C ASP A 671 -8.71 2.81 16.73
N HIS A 672 -7.38 2.74 16.65
CA HIS A 672 -6.68 2.21 15.48
C HIS A 672 -6.70 0.69 15.52
N LEU A 673 -7.48 0.08 14.62
CA LEU A 673 -7.71 -1.36 14.62
C LEU A 673 -6.63 -2.16 13.91
N ASN A 674 -5.63 -1.51 13.34
CA ASN A 674 -4.64 -2.16 12.51
C ASN A 674 -3.51 -2.80 13.32
N HIS A 675 -3.52 -4.13 13.37
CA HIS A 675 -2.49 -4.95 14.01
C HIS A 675 -2.02 -6.07 13.08
N LEU A 676 -2.19 -5.89 11.76
CA LEU A 676 -1.70 -6.80 10.73
C LEU A 676 -0.63 -6.13 9.88
N ALA A 677 0.31 -6.94 9.40
CA ALA A 677 1.38 -6.51 8.51
C ALA A 677 0.82 -6.17 7.11
N LEU A 678 0.41 -4.90 6.93
CA LEU A 678 -0.21 -4.37 5.70
C LEU A 678 0.66 -3.33 4.98
N GLY A 679 1.87 -3.09 5.46
CA GLY A 679 2.78 -2.09 4.90
C GLY A 679 3.07 -2.31 3.41
N GLN A 680 3.04 -1.20 2.66
CA GLN A 680 3.27 -1.15 1.21
C GLN A 680 4.71 -0.72 0.89
N PHE A 681 5.67 -1.63 1.03
CA PHE A 681 7.08 -1.33 0.77
C PHE A 681 7.38 -1.25 -0.74
N TYR A 682 8.20 -0.27 -1.12
CA TYR A 682 8.74 -0.15 -2.48
C TYR A 682 10.11 -0.80 -2.63
N HIS A 683 10.95 -0.69 -1.61
CA HIS A 683 12.34 -1.12 -1.63
C HIS A 683 12.72 -1.66 -0.27
N VAL A 684 13.75 -2.50 -0.24
CA VAL A 684 14.37 -2.99 0.99
C VAL A 684 15.88 -2.85 0.94
N ALA A 685 16.47 -2.49 2.07
CA ALA A 685 17.90 -2.51 2.33
C ALA A 685 18.17 -3.15 3.69
N ILE A 686 19.41 -3.55 3.91
CA ILE A 686 19.89 -4.17 5.15
C ILE A 686 21.21 -3.52 5.55
N ASP A 687 21.54 -3.60 6.83
CA ASP A 687 22.90 -3.32 7.30
C ASP A 687 23.74 -4.60 7.42
N MET A 688 25.01 -4.44 7.82
CA MET A 688 26.00 -5.52 7.88
C MET A 688 26.19 -6.09 9.30
N ARG A 689 25.32 -5.74 10.25
CA ARG A 689 25.38 -6.33 11.60
C ARG A 689 25.00 -7.80 11.52
N ARG A 690 25.50 -8.64 12.42
CA ARG A 690 25.13 -10.06 12.42
C ARG A 690 23.64 -10.28 12.72
N GLN A 691 23.15 -9.58 13.75
CA GLN A 691 21.73 -9.30 13.92
C GLN A 691 21.40 -8.04 13.11
N TYR A 692 21.32 -8.19 11.79
CA TYR A 692 21.11 -7.05 10.89
C TYR A 692 19.74 -6.42 11.09
N HIS A 693 19.65 -5.14 10.78
CA HIS A 693 18.38 -4.46 10.62
C HIS A 693 17.98 -4.38 9.15
N VAL A 694 16.67 -4.33 8.94
CA VAL A 694 16.02 -4.13 7.65
C VAL A 694 15.47 -2.72 7.59
N TYR A 695 15.61 -2.07 6.44
CA TYR A 695 15.18 -0.69 6.19
C TYR A 695 14.39 -0.64 4.89
N GLY A 696 13.35 0.19 4.84
CA GLY A 696 12.57 0.37 3.61
C GLY A 696 11.59 1.53 3.71
N GLY A 697 11.16 1.99 2.54
CA GLY A 697 10.17 3.05 2.39
C GLY A 697 8.78 2.50 2.05
N LEU A 698 7.75 3.09 2.65
CA LEU A 698 6.35 2.74 2.47
C LEU A 698 5.55 3.83 1.76
N GLN A 699 4.55 3.43 0.97
CA GLN A 699 3.54 4.34 0.41
C GLN A 699 2.86 5.15 1.52
N ASP A 700 2.88 6.49 1.40
CA ASP A 700 2.28 7.49 2.30
C ASP A 700 2.70 7.43 3.80
N ASN A 701 3.51 6.44 4.20
CA ASN A 701 3.83 6.12 5.59
C ASN A 701 5.32 6.32 5.93
N GLY A 702 6.11 6.93 5.05
CA GLY A 702 7.53 7.25 5.26
C GLY A 702 8.47 6.04 5.21
N SER A 703 9.72 6.25 5.64
CA SER A 703 10.77 5.23 5.68
C SER A 703 11.07 4.79 7.11
N TRP A 704 11.29 3.48 7.28
CA TRP A 704 11.45 2.84 8.59
C TRP A 704 12.59 1.83 8.59
N GLY A 705 13.13 1.53 9.76
CA GLY A 705 14.08 0.45 9.96
C GLY A 705 13.88 -0.31 11.27
N GLY A 706 14.01 -1.63 11.26
CA GLY A 706 13.79 -2.51 12.41
C GLY A 706 14.64 -3.78 12.34
N PRO A 707 14.75 -4.54 13.43
CA PRO A 707 15.65 -5.70 13.48
C PRO A 707 15.09 -6.89 12.68
N SER A 708 15.97 -7.73 12.14
CA SER A 708 15.58 -8.98 11.45
C SER A 708 15.12 -10.08 12.42
N MET A 709 15.45 -9.94 13.71
CA MET A 709 15.04 -10.83 14.80
C MET A 709 15.11 -10.09 16.15
N SER A 710 14.40 -10.60 17.17
CA SER A 710 14.49 -10.07 18.54
C SER A 710 14.79 -11.19 19.54
N ILE A 711 15.73 -10.96 20.46
CA ILE A 711 16.09 -11.91 21.54
C ILE A 711 15.20 -11.78 22.79
N ARG A 712 14.19 -10.89 22.77
CA ARG A 712 13.19 -10.70 23.84
C ARG A 712 11.80 -11.26 23.48
N GLY A 713 11.76 -12.24 22.57
CA GLY A 713 10.55 -12.68 21.87
C GLY A 713 10.48 -12.13 20.44
N GLY A 714 9.35 -12.28 19.75
CA GLY A 714 9.18 -11.78 18.38
C GLY A 714 9.24 -10.25 18.26
N ILE A 715 9.39 -9.77 17.02
CA ILE A 715 9.58 -8.34 16.71
C ILE A 715 8.25 -7.62 16.88
N VAL A 716 8.20 -6.50 17.60
CA VAL A 716 6.97 -5.72 17.81
C VAL A 716 7.08 -4.36 17.12
N ASN A 717 5.96 -3.65 16.98
CA ASN A 717 5.93 -2.35 16.31
C ASN A 717 6.92 -1.34 16.93
N ASP A 718 7.12 -1.35 18.26
CA ASP A 718 8.07 -0.45 18.96
C ASP A 718 9.54 -0.70 18.62
N ASP A 719 9.87 -1.84 18.00
CA ASP A 719 11.24 -2.12 17.53
C ASP A 719 11.58 -1.37 16.23
N TRP A 720 10.56 -0.88 15.52
CA TRP A 720 10.72 -0.18 14.25
C TRP A 720 10.91 1.32 14.48
N LYS A 721 11.95 1.88 13.86
CA LYS A 721 12.38 3.26 14.00
C LYS A 721 12.07 4.06 12.74
N TYR A 722 11.46 5.22 12.93
CA TYR A 722 11.18 6.17 11.85
C TYR A 722 12.46 6.86 11.35
N ILE A 723 12.70 6.77 10.03
CA ILE A 723 13.88 7.32 9.35
C ILE A 723 13.55 8.67 8.70
N ASN A 724 12.56 8.69 7.80
CA ASN A 724 12.17 9.87 7.01
C ASN A 724 10.66 9.85 6.66
N GLY A 725 10.09 11.00 6.27
CA GLY A 725 8.65 11.16 6.01
C GLY A 725 8.26 11.17 4.53
N GLY A 726 7.00 11.52 4.25
CA GLY A 726 6.43 11.48 2.90
C GLY A 726 6.07 10.06 2.47
N ASP A 727 6.00 9.81 1.16
CA ASP A 727 6.08 8.45 0.64
C ASP A 727 7.54 8.06 0.80
N GLY A 728 7.81 6.97 1.52
CA GLY A 728 9.16 6.43 1.59
C GLY A 728 9.43 5.55 0.37
N PHE A 729 10.60 5.69 -0.25
CA PHE A 729 11.04 4.81 -1.34
C PHE A 729 12.37 4.13 -1.02
N VAL A 730 13.41 4.45 -1.80
CA VAL A 730 14.73 3.83 -1.69
C VAL A 730 15.36 4.17 -0.34
N CYS A 731 15.86 3.15 0.33
CA CYS A 731 16.73 3.28 1.50
C CYS A 731 18.08 2.62 1.22
N ARG A 732 19.18 3.15 1.76
CA ARG A 732 20.49 2.48 1.80
C ARG A 732 21.13 2.74 3.15
N VAL A 733 21.97 1.82 3.59
CA VAL A 733 22.76 1.96 4.82
C VAL A 733 24.23 1.97 4.43
N ASP A 734 25.02 2.85 5.03
CA ASP A 734 26.47 2.80 4.85
C ASP A 734 27.00 1.46 5.41
N PRO A 735 27.64 0.61 4.59
CA PRO A 735 28.10 -0.71 5.05
C PRO A 735 29.24 -0.63 6.07
N THR A 736 29.89 0.54 6.23
CA THR A 736 30.97 0.76 7.21
C THR A 736 30.49 1.42 8.50
N ASP A 737 29.32 2.05 8.49
CA ASP A 737 28.71 2.68 9.66
C ASP A 737 27.18 2.56 9.57
N ALA A 738 26.65 1.56 10.27
CA ALA A 738 25.23 1.24 10.26
C ALA A 738 24.33 2.27 11.00
N ASP A 739 24.91 3.36 11.54
CA ASP A 739 24.15 4.52 12.00
C ASP A 739 23.88 5.52 10.86
N ILE A 740 24.57 5.44 9.71
CA ILE A 740 24.38 6.34 8.58
C ILE A 740 23.39 5.72 7.59
N VAL A 741 22.17 6.27 7.56
CA VAL A 741 21.07 5.79 6.73
C VAL A 741 20.67 6.86 5.72
N TYR A 742 20.52 6.45 4.46
CA TYR A 742 20.03 7.26 3.36
C TYR A 742 18.59 6.86 3.05
N ALA A 743 17.74 7.84 2.78
CA ALA A 743 16.35 7.62 2.43
C ALA A 743 15.87 8.63 1.37
N GLU A 744 14.97 8.22 0.50
CA GLU A 744 14.29 9.09 -0.46
C GLU A 744 12.80 9.18 -0.18
N SER A 745 12.27 10.39 -0.36
CA SER A 745 10.85 10.67 -0.48
C SER A 745 10.56 11.37 -1.80
N GLN A 746 9.27 11.50 -2.15
CA GLN A 746 8.78 11.84 -3.48
C GLN A 746 9.63 12.82 -4.29
N GLY A 747 9.82 12.48 -5.57
CA GLY A 747 10.32 13.41 -6.57
C GLY A 747 11.79 13.75 -6.35
N GLY A 748 12.59 12.85 -5.79
CA GLY A 748 14.03 13.03 -5.57
C GLY A 748 14.39 13.77 -4.30
N ALA A 749 13.50 13.80 -3.30
CA ALA A 749 13.79 14.39 -1.99
C ALA A 749 14.62 13.41 -1.14
N MET A 750 15.86 13.21 -1.56
CA MET A 750 16.82 12.32 -0.92
C MET A 750 17.45 12.99 0.32
N THR A 751 17.68 12.19 1.36
CA THR A 751 18.26 12.61 2.64
C THR A 751 19.28 11.59 3.15
N ARG A 752 20.28 12.08 3.90
CA ARG A 752 21.20 11.28 4.70
C ARG A 752 20.94 11.60 6.17
N ARG A 753 20.87 10.59 7.03
CA ARG A 753 20.65 10.74 8.48
C ARG A 753 21.62 9.88 9.27
N ASN A 754 22.19 10.45 10.32
CA ASN A 754 22.89 9.68 11.35
C ASN A 754 21.89 9.34 12.47
N MET A 755 21.66 8.06 12.70
CA MET A 755 20.67 7.55 13.64
C MET A 755 21.12 7.64 15.10
N ARG A 756 22.43 7.77 15.35
CA ARG A 756 23.01 7.93 16.70
C ARG A 756 23.04 9.38 17.13
N THR A 757 23.45 10.31 16.26
CA THR A 757 23.57 11.74 16.59
C THR A 757 22.33 12.56 16.24
N GLY A 758 21.46 12.04 15.36
CA GLY A 758 20.30 12.76 14.84
C GLY A 758 20.61 13.73 13.69
N GLU A 759 21.87 13.87 13.28
CA GLU A 759 22.29 14.70 12.14
C GLU A 759 21.52 14.32 10.86
N ARG A 760 21.12 15.31 10.07
CA ARG A 760 20.43 15.13 8.79
C ARG A 760 20.96 16.09 7.74
N ALA A 761 21.10 15.60 6.50
CA ALA A 761 21.44 16.39 5.32
C ALA A 761 20.48 16.08 4.17
N SER A 762 20.12 17.10 3.38
CA SER A 762 19.46 16.91 2.09
C SER A 762 20.51 16.68 1.01
N ILE A 763 20.29 15.69 0.14
CA ILE A 763 21.24 15.24 -0.88
C ILE A 763 20.59 15.27 -2.26
N ARG A 764 19.94 16.39 -2.59
CA ARG A 764 19.26 16.60 -3.87
C ARG A 764 20.11 17.49 -4.81
N PRO A 765 20.41 17.06 -6.05
CA PRO A 765 21.12 17.88 -7.03
C PRO A 765 20.43 19.24 -7.29
N GLY A 766 21.18 20.33 -7.12
CA GLY A 766 20.69 21.71 -7.35
C GLY A 766 19.88 22.31 -6.19
N GLY A 767 19.77 21.63 -5.05
CA GLY A 767 19.20 22.21 -3.83
C GLY A 767 20.21 23.07 -3.07
N THR A 768 19.79 24.21 -2.54
CA THR A 768 20.59 24.99 -1.58
C THR A 768 20.79 24.19 -0.29
N PRO A 769 22.00 24.15 0.30
CA PRO A 769 22.20 23.60 1.64
C PRO A 769 21.35 24.41 2.63
N GLY A 770 20.29 23.81 3.16
CA GLY A 770 19.39 24.47 4.13
C GLY A 770 17.90 24.43 3.79
N GLY A 771 17.49 23.91 2.62
CA GLY A 771 16.07 23.66 2.31
C GLY A 771 15.47 22.52 3.14
N ARG A 772 15.22 22.77 4.44
CA ARG A 772 14.53 21.85 5.35
C ARG A 772 13.06 21.76 4.98
N GLY A 773 12.62 20.59 4.57
CA GLY A 773 11.27 20.11 4.87
C GLY A 773 11.36 18.91 5.80
N PRO A 774 11.32 19.08 7.14
CA PRO A 774 11.26 17.95 8.05
C PRO A 774 9.80 17.53 8.20
N GLY A 775 9.35 16.51 7.47
CA GLY A 775 8.08 15.81 7.73
C GLY A 775 6.82 16.69 7.68
N GLY A 776 6.09 16.61 6.58
CA GLY A 776 4.74 17.16 6.46
C GLY A 776 4.31 17.00 5.01
N GLY A 777 3.15 16.38 4.78
CA GLY A 777 2.57 16.08 3.47
C GLY A 777 2.21 17.29 2.59
N GLY A 778 3.06 18.33 2.57
CA GLY A 778 3.04 19.36 1.55
C GLY A 778 3.89 18.91 0.37
N ILE A 779 3.28 18.88 -0.81
CA ILE A 779 3.88 18.54 -2.11
C ILE A 779 5.33 19.05 -2.21
N PRO A 780 6.35 18.17 -2.15
CA PRO A 780 7.73 18.49 -2.49
C PRO A 780 7.80 18.68 -4.01
N GLY A 781 7.44 19.88 -4.44
CA GLY A 781 7.19 20.22 -5.84
C GLY A 781 6.50 21.57 -6.03
N GLY A 782 6.15 22.26 -4.93
CA GLY A 782 5.69 23.64 -4.98
C GLY A 782 6.63 24.49 -5.84
N ALA A 783 6.10 24.96 -6.97
CA ALA A 783 6.78 25.82 -7.92
C ALA A 783 7.24 27.12 -7.23
N GLY A 784 8.51 27.15 -6.81
CA GLY A 784 9.22 28.36 -6.38
C GLY A 784 10.61 28.31 -6.99
N GLY A 785 10.79 29.01 -8.11
CA GLY A 785 12.05 29.06 -8.84
C GLY A 785 11.83 29.04 -10.35
N GLY A 786 11.32 30.15 -10.91
CA GLY A 786 11.35 30.36 -12.35
C GLY A 786 12.80 30.58 -12.82
N GLY A 787 13.14 30.04 -14.00
CA GLY A 787 14.29 30.53 -14.78
C GLY A 787 15.41 29.55 -15.13
N ALA A 788 15.52 28.36 -14.53
CA ALA A 788 16.49 27.33 -14.93
C ALA A 788 15.78 26.04 -15.38
N ALA A 789 16.29 25.36 -16.40
CA ALA A 789 15.79 24.04 -16.80
C ALA A 789 15.84 23.09 -15.60
N ARG A 790 14.68 22.78 -15.02
CA ARG A 790 14.55 22.04 -13.76
C ARG A 790 14.91 20.56 -13.96
N ASN A 791 15.59 19.97 -12.99
CA ASN A 791 15.82 18.52 -12.94
C ASN A 791 14.50 17.77 -12.75
N ARG A 792 14.30 16.72 -13.56
CA ARG A 792 13.07 15.93 -13.65
C ARG A 792 13.29 14.60 -12.95
N PHE A 793 12.82 14.53 -11.73
CA PHE A 793 12.96 13.36 -10.87
C PHE A 793 11.70 12.52 -10.92
N ASN A 794 11.87 11.20 -10.87
CA ASN A 794 10.76 10.27 -10.75
C ASN A 794 10.12 10.38 -9.36
N TRP A 795 8.84 10.03 -9.24
CA TRP A 795 8.17 9.92 -7.93
C TRP A 795 8.95 8.99 -6.99
N ASN A 796 9.44 7.86 -7.50
CA ASN A 796 10.32 6.90 -6.82
C ASN A 796 11.73 7.01 -7.43
N THR A 797 12.53 7.98 -6.98
CA THR A 797 13.84 8.28 -7.60
C THR A 797 14.91 7.27 -7.19
N PRO A 798 15.67 6.69 -8.14
CA PRO A 798 16.73 5.74 -7.80
C PRO A 798 17.97 6.45 -7.25
N PHE A 799 18.56 5.84 -6.22
CA PHE A 799 19.92 6.13 -5.78
C PHE A 799 20.63 4.87 -5.29
N ILE A 800 21.96 4.88 -5.36
CA ILE A 800 22.82 3.80 -4.87
C ILE A 800 24.04 4.38 -4.15
N LEU A 801 24.60 3.60 -3.23
CA LEU A 801 25.96 3.78 -2.74
C LEU A 801 26.90 2.92 -3.59
N SER A 802 28.13 3.38 -3.81
CA SER A 802 29.10 2.58 -4.56
C SER A 802 29.47 1.30 -3.79
N ASN A 803 29.61 0.20 -4.53
CA ASN A 803 30.11 -1.09 -4.03
C ASN A 803 31.61 -1.01 -3.67
N HIS A 804 32.33 -0.05 -4.24
CA HIS A 804 33.80 0.07 -4.10
C HIS A 804 34.19 1.06 -3.01
N ASN A 805 33.39 2.10 -2.80
CA ASN A 805 33.62 3.09 -1.76
C ASN A 805 32.29 3.70 -1.29
N PRO A 806 31.80 3.41 -0.08
CA PRO A 806 30.49 3.88 0.38
C PRO A 806 30.40 5.40 0.61
N ALA A 807 31.52 6.13 0.54
CA ALA A 807 31.51 7.59 0.44
C ALA A 807 31.03 8.09 -0.92
N ILE A 808 31.02 7.25 -1.96
CA ILE A 808 30.52 7.61 -3.28
C ILE A 808 29.01 7.32 -3.35
N PHE A 809 28.24 8.34 -3.73
CA PHE A 809 26.79 8.29 -3.86
C PHE A 809 26.40 8.62 -5.31
N TYR A 810 25.43 7.89 -5.85
CA TYR A 810 24.85 8.17 -7.16
C TYR A 810 23.33 8.26 -7.10
N CYS A 811 22.73 9.12 -7.93
CA CYS A 811 21.28 9.19 -8.16
C CYS A 811 20.97 9.55 -9.61
N ALA A 812 19.73 9.37 -10.05
CA ALA A 812 19.31 9.73 -11.40
C ALA A 812 18.02 10.58 -11.45
N SER A 813 18.07 11.68 -12.21
CA SER A 813 16.91 12.41 -12.76
C SER A 813 16.78 12.05 -14.25
N GLN A 814 16.50 13.01 -15.14
CA GLN A 814 16.87 12.89 -16.55
C GLN A 814 18.40 12.85 -16.81
N TYR A 815 19.22 13.00 -15.76
CA TYR A 815 20.68 12.89 -15.78
C TYR A 815 21.15 12.00 -14.62
N VAL A 816 22.32 11.39 -14.75
CA VAL A 816 23.01 10.68 -13.66
C VAL A 816 23.94 11.65 -12.93
N TYR A 817 23.96 11.57 -11.60
CA TYR A 817 24.81 12.37 -10.73
C TYR A 817 25.69 11.49 -9.86
N ARG A 818 26.88 12.00 -9.52
CA ARG A 818 27.82 11.39 -8.58
C ARG A 818 28.29 12.41 -7.54
N SER A 819 28.38 11.96 -6.31
CA SER A 819 29.10 12.62 -5.22
C SER A 819 30.19 11.69 -4.73
N LEU A 820 31.36 12.24 -4.38
CA LEU A 820 32.46 11.49 -3.73
C LEU A 820 32.46 11.69 -2.19
N LYS A 821 31.45 12.38 -1.65
CA LYS A 821 31.38 12.87 -0.27
C LYS A 821 30.03 12.57 0.36
N ARG A 822 29.64 11.30 0.39
CA ARG A 822 28.42 10.78 1.04
C ARG A 822 27.14 11.52 0.59
N GLY A 823 27.05 11.91 -0.68
CA GLY A 823 25.90 12.63 -1.24
C GLY A 823 26.06 14.16 -1.27
N ASP A 824 27.08 14.73 -0.63
CA ASP A 824 27.37 16.15 -0.70
C ASP A 824 28.07 16.50 -2.02
N ASP A 825 27.81 17.70 -2.58
CA ASP A 825 28.44 18.18 -3.83
C ASP A 825 28.18 17.28 -5.07
N LEU A 826 26.92 16.90 -5.30
CA LEU A 826 26.51 16.10 -6.47
C LEU A 826 26.84 16.79 -7.79
N LYS A 827 27.58 16.08 -8.67
CA LYS A 827 27.93 16.51 -10.02
C LYS A 827 27.26 15.62 -11.06
N ARG A 828 26.74 16.24 -12.12
CA ARG A 828 26.23 15.52 -13.29
C ARG A 828 27.38 14.81 -14.00
N ILE A 829 27.18 13.54 -14.34
CA ILE A 829 28.16 12.68 -15.03
C ILE A 829 27.58 11.99 -16.27
N SER A 830 26.49 12.48 -16.85
CA SER A 830 25.89 11.87 -18.06
C SER A 830 25.32 12.91 -19.02
N PRO A 831 25.08 12.57 -20.30
CA PRO A 831 24.10 13.28 -21.13
C PRO A 831 22.67 13.10 -20.59
N GLU A 832 21.68 13.72 -21.24
CA GLU A 832 20.28 13.39 -20.97
C GLU A 832 20.02 11.93 -21.32
N ILE A 833 19.52 11.15 -20.36
CA ILE A 833 19.28 9.71 -20.53
C ILE A 833 17.84 9.38 -20.91
N THR A 834 16.94 10.36 -20.91
CA THR A 834 15.52 10.17 -21.22
C THR A 834 15.27 10.30 -22.73
N LEU A 835 14.39 9.46 -23.26
CA LEU A 835 14.01 9.45 -24.68
C LEU A 835 12.96 10.51 -25.04
N THR A 836 12.21 10.96 -24.05
CA THR A 836 11.12 11.93 -24.20
C THR A 836 11.33 13.13 -23.30
N PRO A 837 10.70 14.28 -23.60
CA PRO A 837 10.68 15.42 -22.68
C PRO A 837 9.99 15.11 -21.35
N LYS A 838 9.25 13.99 -21.28
CA LYS A 838 8.51 13.46 -20.13
C LYS A 838 9.26 12.37 -19.32
N GLY A 839 10.46 11.99 -19.75
CA GLY A 839 11.16 10.91 -19.07
C GLY A 839 11.82 11.36 -17.76
N SER A 840 12.04 10.40 -16.87
CA SER A 840 12.85 10.49 -15.65
C SER A 840 13.56 9.16 -15.35
N GLY A 841 14.69 9.22 -14.64
CA GLY A 841 15.46 8.04 -14.22
C GLY A 841 14.73 7.21 -13.18
N THR A 842 14.72 5.88 -13.37
CA THR A 842 13.98 4.91 -12.55
C THR A 842 14.85 3.77 -12.03
N ALA A 843 15.97 3.49 -12.70
CA ALA A 843 16.89 2.44 -12.29
C ALA A 843 18.35 2.91 -12.42
N LEU A 844 19.20 2.45 -11.49
CA LEU A 844 20.62 2.76 -11.47
C LEU A 844 21.39 1.58 -10.86
N ALA A 845 22.50 1.18 -11.49
CA ALA A 845 23.36 0.11 -10.99
C ALA A 845 24.84 0.42 -11.26
N GLU A 846 25.71 0.04 -10.34
CA GLU A 846 27.17 0.05 -10.50
C GLU A 846 27.65 -1.40 -10.53
N SER A 847 28.58 -1.73 -11.43
CA SER A 847 29.24 -3.03 -11.39
C SER A 847 30.04 -3.17 -10.11
N SER A 848 29.82 -4.24 -9.36
CA SER A 848 30.64 -4.56 -8.19
C SER A 848 32.05 -5.03 -8.55
N ARG A 849 32.33 -5.25 -9.84
CA ARG A 849 33.65 -5.68 -10.34
C ARG A 849 34.50 -4.54 -10.88
N ASN A 850 33.86 -3.49 -11.39
CA ASN A 850 34.55 -2.36 -12.00
C ASN A 850 33.79 -1.05 -11.72
N ALA A 851 34.42 -0.13 -10.97
CA ALA A 851 33.82 1.15 -10.58
C ALA A 851 33.53 2.09 -11.77
N ASP A 852 34.14 1.85 -12.93
CA ASP A 852 33.91 2.66 -14.14
C ASP A 852 32.66 2.24 -14.92
N VAL A 853 32.06 1.10 -14.57
CA VAL A 853 30.89 0.54 -15.24
C VAL A 853 29.62 0.87 -14.47
N LEU A 854 28.79 1.76 -15.03
CA LEU A 854 27.49 2.15 -14.49
C LEU A 854 26.40 1.95 -15.54
N TRP A 855 25.21 1.63 -15.06
CA TRP A 855 24.00 1.45 -15.85
C TRP A 855 22.89 2.37 -15.34
N ALA A 856 22.09 2.93 -16.24
CA ALA A 856 20.93 3.75 -15.91
C ALA A 856 19.73 3.40 -16.78
N GLY A 857 18.53 3.44 -16.18
CA GLY A 857 17.26 3.17 -16.84
C GLY A 857 16.23 4.27 -16.57
N THR A 858 15.27 4.45 -17.47
CA THR A 858 14.22 5.48 -17.37
C THR A 858 12.80 4.92 -17.52
N ASP A 859 11.80 5.68 -17.07
CA ASP A 859 10.37 5.37 -17.22
C ASP A 859 9.91 5.35 -18.68
N ASP A 860 10.51 6.18 -19.53
CA ASP A 860 10.31 6.17 -20.99
C ASP A 860 11.12 5.09 -21.74
N GLY A 861 11.83 4.22 -21.01
CA GLY A 861 12.46 3.00 -21.51
C GLY A 861 13.88 3.14 -22.04
N GLY A 862 14.51 4.30 -21.91
CA GLY A 862 15.94 4.46 -22.13
C GLY A 862 16.74 3.52 -21.22
N LEU A 863 17.73 2.83 -21.80
CA LEU A 863 18.66 1.95 -21.07
C LEU A 863 20.09 2.28 -21.50
N TRP A 864 20.90 2.72 -20.56
CA TRP A 864 22.21 3.30 -20.84
C TRP A 864 23.31 2.62 -20.03
N ILE A 865 24.51 2.58 -20.61
CA ILE A 865 25.73 2.10 -19.98
C ILE A 865 26.88 3.10 -20.20
N THR A 866 27.71 3.27 -19.18
CA THR A 866 29.07 3.84 -19.28
C THR A 866 30.08 2.79 -18.83
N ARG A 867 31.30 2.86 -19.38
CA ARG A 867 32.43 1.98 -19.01
C ARG A 867 33.71 2.74 -18.66
N ASP A 868 33.64 4.07 -18.57
CA ASP A 868 34.76 4.97 -18.32
C ASP A 868 34.47 5.98 -17.19
N GLY A 869 33.65 5.57 -16.22
CA GLY A 869 33.35 6.36 -15.03
C GLY A 869 32.42 7.55 -15.27
N GLY A 870 31.68 7.53 -16.38
CA GLY A 870 30.65 8.52 -16.76
C GLY A 870 31.09 9.50 -17.85
N GLN A 871 32.22 9.29 -18.51
CA GLN A 871 32.68 10.19 -19.58
C GLN A 871 31.88 9.94 -20.87
N LYS A 872 31.60 8.67 -21.19
CA LYS A 872 30.81 8.28 -22.37
C LYS A 872 29.68 7.33 -21.98
N TRP A 873 28.45 7.72 -22.35
CA TRP A 873 27.25 6.90 -22.19
C TRP A 873 26.72 6.40 -23.52
N THR A 874 26.31 5.14 -23.57
CA THR A 874 25.74 4.48 -24.76
C THR A 874 24.36 3.95 -24.44
N ASN A 875 23.36 4.33 -25.25
CA ASN A 875 22.02 3.76 -25.16
C ASN A 875 22.00 2.39 -25.87
N VAL A 876 21.51 1.37 -25.18
CA VAL A 876 21.48 -0.02 -25.66
C VAL A 876 20.06 -0.57 -25.82
N LEU A 877 19.02 0.25 -25.68
CA LEU A 877 17.61 -0.15 -25.81
C LEU A 877 17.33 -0.89 -27.14
N ASP A 878 17.87 -0.40 -28.25
CA ASP A 878 17.62 -1.03 -29.57
C ASP A 878 18.16 -2.46 -29.65
N ASN A 879 19.20 -2.80 -28.89
CA ASN A 879 19.70 -4.16 -28.80
C ASN A 879 18.75 -5.07 -28.00
N VAL A 880 18.12 -4.55 -26.95
CA VAL A 880 17.09 -5.28 -26.18
C VAL A 880 15.84 -5.52 -27.05
N LYS A 881 15.42 -4.52 -27.83
CA LYS A 881 14.29 -4.64 -28.76
C LYS A 881 14.53 -5.73 -29.80
N LYS A 882 15.75 -5.83 -30.36
CA LYS A 882 16.13 -6.93 -31.25
C LYS A 882 16.03 -8.31 -30.60
N ALA A 883 16.18 -8.38 -29.27
CA ALA A 883 16.02 -9.61 -28.49
C ALA A 883 14.57 -9.91 -28.07
N GLY A 884 13.59 -9.10 -28.49
CA GLY A 884 12.16 -9.38 -28.32
C GLY A 884 11.39 -8.44 -27.39
N LEU A 885 11.98 -7.31 -26.96
CA LEU A 885 11.20 -6.26 -26.26
C LEU A 885 10.33 -5.49 -27.30
N PRO A 886 8.99 -5.41 -27.14
CA PRO A 886 8.12 -4.84 -28.18
C PRO A 886 8.34 -3.34 -28.47
N GLY A 887 8.91 -2.61 -27.53
CA GLY A 887 9.15 -1.17 -27.62
C GLY A 887 9.76 -0.65 -26.32
N PRO A 888 9.90 0.67 -26.16
CA PRO A 888 10.25 1.23 -24.87
C PRO A 888 9.22 0.80 -23.80
N ARG A 889 9.73 0.42 -22.64
CA ARG A 889 8.98 0.00 -21.45
C ARG A 889 9.70 0.56 -20.23
N TRP A 890 8.98 0.80 -19.15
CA TRP A 890 9.57 1.31 -17.90
C TRP A 890 10.70 0.39 -17.43
N VAL A 891 11.92 0.91 -17.29
CA VAL A 891 13.03 0.12 -16.74
C VAL A 891 12.84 0.01 -15.23
N ALA A 892 12.48 -1.18 -14.75
CA ALA A 892 12.13 -1.40 -13.36
C ALA A 892 13.36 -1.58 -12.47
N THR A 893 14.26 -2.50 -12.85
CA THR A 893 15.54 -2.69 -12.15
C THR A 893 16.66 -3.10 -13.10
N ILE A 894 17.90 -2.82 -12.69
CA ILE A 894 19.12 -3.28 -13.35
C ILE A 894 19.99 -3.94 -12.28
N GLU A 895 20.46 -5.15 -12.53
CA GLU A 895 21.42 -5.88 -11.68
C GLU A 895 22.69 -6.14 -12.50
N ALA A 896 23.76 -5.40 -12.20
CA ALA A 896 25.08 -5.68 -12.75
C ALA A 896 25.68 -6.90 -12.03
N SER A 897 26.21 -7.87 -12.78
CA SER A 897 26.65 -9.13 -12.20
C SER A 897 27.86 -8.96 -11.29
N LYS A 898 27.86 -9.75 -10.21
CA LYS A 898 28.95 -9.84 -9.24
C LYS A 898 30.08 -10.75 -9.72
N TYR A 899 29.80 -11.60 -10.71
CA TYR A 899 30.71 -12.63 -11.19
C TYR A 899 31.32 -12.31 -12.54
N VAL A 900 30.56 -11.70 -13.44
CA VAL A 900 30.98 -11.46 -14.82
C VAL A 900 30.85 -9.97 -15.15
N GLU A 901 31.95 -9.33 -15.52
CA GLU A 901 32.00 -7.87 -15.69
C GLU A 901 31.04 -7.35 -16.77
N GLY A 902 30.93 -8.08 -17.89
CA GLY A 902 30.04 -7.73 -19.01
C GLY A 902 28.58 -8.10 -18.80
N ARG A 903 28.23 -8.79 -17.71
CA ARG A 903 26.88 -9.30 -17.48
C ARG A 903 26.02 -8.32 -16.72
N ALA A 904 24.79 -8.13 -17.20
CA ALA A 904 23.75 -7.43 -16.47
C ALA A 904 22.37 -8.03 -16.76
N TYR A 905 21.50 -8.03 -15.75
CA TYR A 905 20.10 -8.41 -15.84
C TYR A 905 19.23 -7.16 -15.78
N VAL A 906 18.21 -7.07 -16.63
CA VAL A 906 17.29 -5.93 -16.68
C VAL A 906 15.86 -6.43 -16.69
N THR A 907 15.04 -5.87 -15.79
CA THR A 907 13.60 -6.08 -15.77
C THR A 907 12.87 -4.86 -16.30
N PHE A 908 11.82 -5.10 -17.08
CA PHE A 908 10.94 -4.05 -17.58
C PHE A 908 9.54 -4.21 -17.00
N ASP A 909 8.95 -3.10 -16.57
CA ASP A 909 7.57 -3.06 -16.12
C ASP A 909 6.68 -2.58 -17.28
N ALA A 910 5.92 -3.50 -17.87
CA ALA A 910 5.13 -3.22 -19.05
C ALA A 910 3.65 -2.88 -18.76
N HIS A 911 3.15 -3.08 -17.52
CA HIS A 911 1.70 -2.90 -17.25
C HIS A 911 1.26 -1.45 -17.46
N ARG A 912 2.20 -0.50 -17.26
CA ARG A 912 2.04 0.93 -17.52
C ARG A 912 1.88 1.28 -19.00
N SER A 913 2.21 0.33 -19.88
CA SER A 913 2.11 0.41 -21.34
C SER A 913 1.00 -0.49 -21.90
N ASP A 914 0.00 -0.85 -21.08
CA ASP A 914 -1.12 -1.73 -21.46
C ASP A 914 -0.68 -3.16 -21.86
N ASP A 915 0.34 -3.67 -21.18
CA ASP A 915 1.00 -4.95 -21.48
C ASP A 915 1.41 -5.67 -20.18
N ASP A 916 0.70 -6.75 -19.81
CA ASP A 916 0.94 -7.44 -18.54
C ASP A 916 1.99 -8.57 -18.65
N SER A 917 2.73 -8.63 -19.76
CA SER A 917 3.72 -9.68 -19.99
C SER A 917 4.98 -9.47 -19.13
N PRO A 918 5.59 -10.54 -18.59
CA PRO A 918 6.85 -10.45 -17.87
C PRO A 918 8.02 -10.22 -18.84
N TYR A 919 8.94 -9.30 -18.50
CA TYR A 919 10.09 -8.97 -19.34
C TYR A 919 11.39 -8.94 -18.53
N ILE A 920 12.23 -9.95 -18.75
CA ILE A 920 13.56 -10.05 -18.15
C ILE A 920 14.57 -10.37 -19.25
N PHE A 921 15.63 -9.58 -19.31
CA PHE A 921 16.71 -9.76 -20.28
C PHE A 921 18.06 -9.84 -19.58
N VAL A 922 18.97 -10.61 -20.16
CA VAL A 922 20.37 -10.68 -19.75
C VAL A 922 21.28 -10.33 -20.92
N THR A 923 22.34 -9.58 -20.64
CA THR A 923 23.49 -9.40 -21.52
C THR A 923 24.71 -10.04 -20.87
N GLU A 924 25.69 -10.45 -21.68
CA GLU A 924 26.99 -10.98 -21.23
C GLU A 924 28.16 -10.10 -21.71
N ASP A 925 27.88 -9.04 -22.48
CA ASP A 925 28.86 -8.32 -23.29
C ASP A 925 28.66 -6.79 -23.25
N PHE A 926 28.26 -6.28 -22.09
CA PHE A 926 28.03 -4.85 -21.84
C PHE A 926 26.87 -4.26 -22.67
N GLY A 927 25.85 -5.07 -22.97
CA GLY A 927 24.62 -4.64 -23.63
C GLY A 927 24.68 -4.65 -25.16
N GLN A 928 25.72 -5.26 -25.75
CA GLN A 928 25.82 -5.41 -27.20
C GLN A 928 24.84 -6.46 -27.71
N THR A 929 24.70 -7.58 -26.99
CA THR A 929 23.69 -8.61 -27.24
C THR A 929 22.86 -8.88 -26.00
N TRP A 930 21.61 -9.31 -26.22
CA TRP A 930 20.64 -9.58 -25.16
C TRP A 930 19.92 -10.89 -25.43
N LYS A 931 19.56 -11.57 -24.35
CA LYS A 931 18.71 -12.77 -24.36
C LYS A 931 17.51 -12.53 -23.46
N ASN A 932 16.31 -12.79 -23.99
CA ASN A 932 15.10 -12.86 -23.18
C ASN A 932 15.15 -14.12 -22.30
N ILE A 933 15.02 -13.94 -20.98
CA ILE A 933 15.00 -15.01 -19.99
C ILE A 933 13.69 -15.02 -19.17
N SER A 934 12.62 -14.39 -19.68
CA SER A 934 11.28 -14.49 -19.06
C SER A 934 10.80 -15.95 -19.00
N SER A 935 11.16 -16.77 -19.99
CA SER A 935 10.92 -18.23 -20.02
C SER A 935 9.48 -18.61 -19.65
N ASN A 936 9.28 -19.35 -18.56
CA ASN A 936 8.00 -19.86 -18.08
C ASN A 936 7.34 -18.98 -17.00
N LEU A 937 7.78 -17.73 -16.81
CA LEU A 937 7.08 -16.81 -15.92
C LEU A 937 5.64 -16.59 -16.42
N PRO A 938 4.64 -16.63 -15.52
CA PRO A 938 3.25 -16.36 -15.90
C PRO A 938 3.05 -14.88 -16.20
N TRP A 939 1.84 -14.55 -16.66
CA TRP A 939 1.38 -13.17 -16.77
C TRP A 939 1.50 -12.43 -15.42
N GLY A 940 1.75 -11.12 -15.48
CA GLY A 940 2.08 -10.30 -14.32
C GLY A 940 3.39 -9.56 -14.56
N SER A 941 3.38 -8.23 -14.39
CA SER A 941 4.58 -7.42 -14.61
C SER A 941 5.76 -7.84 -13.73
N THR A 942 6.96 -7.72 -14.27
CA THR A 942 8.22 -8.00 -13.55
C THR A 942 8.67 -6.76 -12.81
N ARG A 943 8.90 -6.90 -11.50
CA ARG A 943 9.28 -5.78 -10.62
C ARG A 943 10.77 -5.73 -10.37
N CYS A 944 11.41 -6.86 -10.03
CA CYS A 944 12.87 -6.92 -9.80
C CYS A 944 13.50 -8.26 -10.20
N CYS A 945 14.82 -8.25 -10.47
CA CYS A 945 15.65 -9.44 -10.61
C CYS A 945 16.98 -9.23 -9.88
N ARG A 946 17.41 -10.17 -9.02
CA ARG A 946 18.67 -10.11 -8.27
C ARG A 946 19.48 -11.38 -8.48
N GLU A 947 20.77 -11.21 -8.75
CA GLU A 947 21.76 -12.29 -8.79
C GLU A 947 22.13 -12.69 -7.37
N ASP A 948 22.18 -13.98 -7.08
CA ASP A 948 22.60 -14.45 -5.77
C ASP A 948 24.06 -14.07 -5.49
N ILE A 949 24.36 -13.72 -4.23
CA ILE A 949 25.69 -13.24 -3.83
C ILE A 949 26.71 -14.36 -3.60
N VAL A 950 26.28 -15.63 -3.59
CA VAL A 950 27.15 -16.81 -3.39
C VAL A 950 27.24 -17.69 -4.64
N ASN A 951 26.16 -17.80 -5.42
CA ASN A 951 26.09 -18.65 -6.61
C ASN A 951 25.56 -17.91 -7.84
N GLN A 952 26.43 -17.67 -8.83
CA GLN A 952 26.11 -16.98 -10.09
C GLN A 952 24.99 -17.62 -10.93
N ASN A 953 24.62 -18.88 -10.64
CA ASN A 953 23.54 -19.56 -11.36
C ASN A 953 22.16 -19.32 -10.75
N VAL A 954 22.12 -18.78 -9.52
CA VAL A 954 20.90 -18.55 -8.77
C VAL A 954 20.42 -17.12 -8.97
N LEU A 955 19.16 -16.97 -9.41
CA LEU A 955 18.50 -15.69 -9.58
C LEU A 955 17.19 -15.67 -8.79
N TYR A 956 16.86 -14.52 -8.22
CA TYR A 956 15.58 -14.24 -7.57
C TYR A 956 14.81 -13.20 -8.37
N VAL A 957 13.51 -13.42 -8.60
CA VAL A 957 12.64 -12.50 -9.34
C VAL A 957 11.38 -12.22 -8.56
N GLY A 958 11.06 -10.94 -8.44
CA GLY A 958 9.81 -10.45 -7.88
C GLY A 958 8.89 -10.00 -9.01
N THR A 959 7.65 -10.47 -8.99
CA THR A 959 6.62 -10.09 -9.97
C THR A 959 5.42 -9.46 -9.26
N GLU A 960 4.41 -9.09 -10.04
CA GLU A 960 3.13 -8.57 -9.56
C GLU A 960 2.43 -9.45 -8.53
N PHE A 961 2.61 -10.77 -8.60
CA PHE A 961 1.80 -11.72 -7.83
C PHE A 961 2.61 -12.77 -7.05
N ALA A 962 3.93 -12.83 -7.24
CA ALA A 962 4.75 -13.87 -6.61
C ALA A 962 6.26 -13.57 -6.61
N ALA A 963 6.98 -14.38 -5.84
CA ALA A 963 8.43 -14.52 -5.92
C ALA A 963 8.81 -15.82 -6.64
N TYR A 964 9.87 -15.76 -7.45
CA TYR A 964 10.42 -16.89 -8.20
C TYR A 964 11.92 -17.02 -7.97
N ALA A 965 12.44 -18.25 -8.09
CA ALA A 965 13.85 -18.52 -8.17
C ALA A 965 14.20 -19.33 -9.42
N SER A 966 15.42 -19.15 -9.89
CA SER A 966 16.07 -19.99 -10.90
C SER A 966 17.40 -20.46 -10.35
N ILE A 967 17.81 -21.70 -10.64
CA ILE A 967 19.18 -22.22 -10.38
C ILE A 967 19.94 -22.47 -11.68
N ASN A 968 19.38 -22.04 -12.81
CA ASN A 968 19.91 -22.24 -14.16
C ASN A 968 19.92 -20.92 -14.95
N ARG A 969 20.18 -19.79 -14.27
CA ARG A 969 20.32 -18.44 -14.84
C ARG A 969 19.14 -17.99 -15.70
N GLY A 970 17.93 -18.26 -15.23
CA GLY A 970 16.69 -17.82 -15.89
C GLY A 970 16.27 -18.68 -17.08
N ALA A 971 16.88 -19.85 -17.31
CA ALA A 971 16.36 -20.80 -18.29
C ALA A 971 14.98 -21.33 -17.87
N SER A 972 14.73 -21.45 -16.57
CA SER A 972 13.42 -21.74 -15.97
C SER A 972 13.27 -21.08 -14.60
N TRP A 973 12.03 -20.77 -14.22
CA TRP A 973 11.64 -20.14 -12.96
C TRP A 973 10.66 -21.02 -12.18
N THR A 974 10.91 -21.16 -10.87
CA THR A 974 10.04 -21.89 -9.95
C THR A 974 9.49 -20.94 -8.89
N LYS A 975 8.17 -20.96 -8.65
CA LYS A 975 7.52 -20.12 -7.63
C LYS A 975 8.02 -20.52 -6.25
N ILE A 976 8.53 -19.56 -5.48
CA ILE A 976 9.11 -19.80 -4.15
C ILE A 976 8.27 -19.27 -3.00
N ASN A 977 7.02 -18.86 -3.25
CA ASN A 977 6.10 -18.42 -2.20
C ASN A 977 5.87 -19.47 -1.08
N SER A 978 6.17 -20.73 -1.37
CA SER A 978 6.02 -21.91 -0.53
C SER A 978 4.61 -22.12 0.04
N VAL A 979 4.38 -23.29 0.62
CA VAL A 979 3.11 -23.67 1.25
C VAL A 979 3.38 -24.00 2.71
N THR A 980 2.63 -23.36 3.61
CA THR A 980 2.67 -23.68 5.04
C THR A 980 2.36 -25.17 5.23
N PRO A 981 3.24 -25.96 5.87
CA PRO A 981 2.98 -27.37 6.13
C PRO A 981 1.66 -27.57 6.90
N ALA A 982 0.92 -28.62 6.55
CA ALA A 982 -0.32 -28.96 7.24
C ALA A 982 -0.05 -29.20 8.74
N GLY A 983 -0.85 -28.56 9.61
CA GLY A 983 -0.69 -28.63 11.07
C GLY A 983 0.30 -27.61 11.68
N SER A 984 1.01 -26.80 10.87
CA SER A 984 1.81 -25.70 11.41
C SER A 984 0.90 -24.57 11.93
N SER A 985 1.15 -24.10 13.15
CA SER A 985 0.47 -22.93 13.74
C SER A 985 1.07 -21.60 13.28
N VAL A 986 2.26 -21.62 12.67
CA VAL A 986 2.94 -20.44 12.16
C VAL A 986 2.81 -20.41 10.62
N PRO A 987 2.21 -19.37 10.03
CA PRO A 987 2.15 -19.23 8.58
C PRO A 987 3.56 -18.96 8.05
N THR A 988 4.03 -19.83 7.15
CA THR A 988 5.37 -19.74 6.56
C THR A 988 5.34 -19.54 5.04
N SER A 989 4.17 -19.21 4.50
CA SER A 989 3.92 -18.99 3.08
C SER A 989 3.88 -17.49 2.79
N LEU A 990 4.64 -17.06 1.79
CA LEU A 990 4.50 -15.73 1.22
C LEU A 990 3.20 -15.72 0.40
N PRO A 991 2.23 -14.85 0.72
CA PRO A 991 0.94 -14.80 0.01
C PRO A 991 1.12 -14.35 -1.44
N THR A 992 0.08 -14.47 -2.27
CA THR A 992 0.02 -13.73 -3.53
C THR A 992 0.18 -12.25 -3.22
N VAL A 993 1.25 -11.61 -3.71
CA VAL A 993 1.54 -10.19 -3.48
C VAL A 993 2.61 -9.71 -4.45
N ALA A 994 2.61 -8.42 -4.78
CA ALA A 994 3.69 -7.80 -5.52
C ALA A 994 4.96 -7.76 -4.68
N VAL A 995 6.06 -8.28 -5.24
CA VAL A 995 7.39 -8.27 -4.59
C VAL A 995 8.29 -7.30 -5.35
N HIS A 996 8.53 -6.14 -4.75
CA HIS A 996 9.18 -5.03 -5.44
C HIS A 996 10.71 -5.08 -5.38
N GLU A 997 11.28 -5.66 -4.33
CA GLU A 997 12.73 -5.67 -4.13
C GLU A 997 13.16 -6.84 -3.23
N PHE A 998 14.39 -7.32 -3.45
CA PHE A 998 15.07 -8.24 -2.54
C PHE A 998 16.40 -7.66 -2.03
N ALA A 999 16.72 -7.98 -0.77
CA ALA A 999 18.05 -7.78 -0.20
C ALA A 999 18.63 -9.11 0.29
N GLN A 1000 19.96 -9.24 0.23
CA GLN A 1000 20.67 -10.47 0.60
C GLN A 1000 21.79 -10.15 1.57
N HIS A 1001 21.78 -10.79 2.73
CA HIS A 1001 22.83 -10.60 3.73
C HIS A 1001 24.00 -11.55 3.45
N PRO A 1002 25.27 -11.08 3.52
CA PRO A 1002 26.44 -11.84 3.06
C PRO A 1002 26.73 -13.13 3.84
N ILE A 1003 26.29 -13.24 5.09
CA ILE A 1003 26.69 -14.35 5.98
C ILE A 1003 25.54 -15.17 6.56
N THR A 1004 24.29 -14.67 6.58
CA THR A 1004 23.19 -15.37 7.26
C THR A 1004 22.48 -16.39 6.36
N GLY A 1005 22.71 -16.34 5.04
CA GLY A 1005 21.98 -17.20 4.11
C GLY A 1005 20.53 -16.77 3.86
N GLU A 1006 20.15 -15.56 4.28
CA GLU A 1006 18.79 -15.06 4.20
C GLU A 1006 18.56 -14.11 3.01
N LEU A 1007 17.37 -14.25 2.42
CA LEU A 1007 16.77 -13.38 1.42
C LEU A 1007 15.63 -12.58 2.06
N VAL A 1008 15.70 -11.26 2.00
CA VAL A 1008 14.68 -10.34 2.51
C VAL A 1008 13.86 -9.81 1.33
N ALA A 1009 12.54 -9.84 1.42
CA ALA A 1009 11.63 -9.36 0.38
C ALA A 1009 10.79 -8.17 0.87
N ALA A 1010 10.80 -7.08 0.09
CA ALA A 1010 9.83 -6.00 0.22
C ALA A 1010 8.58 -6.34 -0.57
N THR A 1011 7.44 -6.42 0.12
CA THR A 1011 6.13 -6.62 -0.51
C THR A 1011 5.31 -5.35 -0.47
N HIS A 1012 4.50 -5.14 -1.50
CA HIS A 1012 3.61 -3.98 -1.57
C HIS A 1012 2.23 -4.34 -1.02
N GLY A 1013 2.08 -4.36 0.31
CA GLY A 1013 0.79 -4.61 1.00
C GLY A 1013 0.82 -5.73 2.03
N ARG A 1014 1.95 -6.44 2.18
CA ARG A 1014 2.15 -7.53 3.17
C ARG A 1014 3.41 -7.36 4.01
N SER A 1015 3.96 -6.14 4.04
CA SER A 1015 5.18 -5.75 4.78
C SER A 1015 6.45 -6.53 4.37
N ILE A 1016 7.40 -6.72 5.29
CA ILE A 1016 8.67 -7.41 5.00
C ILE A 1016 8.61 -8.89 5.35
N TRP A 1017 9.18 -9.71 4.47
CA TRP A 1017 9.33 -11.15 4.66
C TRP A 1017 10.78 -11.59 4.52
N ILE A 1018 11.20 -12.61 5.27
CA ILE A 1018 12.55 -13.17 5.22
C ILE A 1018 12.49 -14.68 4.96
N CYS A 1019 13.40 -15.20 4.12
CA CYS A 1019 13.52 -16.62 3.84
C CYS A 1019 14.98 -17.09 3.92
N ASP A 1020 15.23 -18.23 4.57
CA ASP A 1020 16.50 -18.92 4.46
C ASP A 1020 16.61 -19.61 3.09
N VAL A 1021 17.62 -19.20 2.31
CA VAL A 1021 17.90 -19.70 0.97
C VAL A 1021 19.22 -20.48 0.89
N SER A 1022 19.82 -20.83 2.02
CA SER A 1022 21.13 -21.51 2.10
C SER A 1022 21.17 -22.84 1.35
N GLY A 1023 20.11 -23.65 1.44
CA GLY A 1023 19.96 -24.88 0.66
C GLY A 1023 19.78 -24.61 -0.83
N LEU A 1024 18.95 -23.62 -1.19
CA LEU A 1024 18.69 -23.24 -2.58
C LEU A 1024 19.96 -22.73 -3.29
N ARG A 1025 20.80 -21.96 -2.59
CA ARG A 1025 22.10 -21.46 -3.10
C ARG A 1025 23.05 -22.59 -3.50
N GLN A 1026 22.94 -23.76 -2.89
CA GLN A 1026 23.79 -24.91 -3.13
C GLN A 1026 23.15 -25.95 -4.08
N LEU A 1027 21.89 -25.74 -4.45
CA LEU A 1027 21.15 -26.60 -5.35
C LEU A 1027 21.68 -26.43 -6.79
N THR A 1028 21.89 -27.56 -7.47
CA THR A 1028 22.34 -27.61 -8.87
C THR A 1028 21.48 -28.60 -9.66
N ALA A 1029 21.54 -28.54 -10.99
CA ALA A 1029 20.88 -29.53 -11.84
C ALA A 1029 21.31 -30.97 -11.51
N GLN A 1030 22.58 -31.17 -11.15
CA GLN A 1030 23.10 -32.47 -10.73
C GLN A 1030 22.53 -32.88 -9.36
N ALA A 1031 22.49 -31.97 -8.39
CA ALA A 1031 21.96 -32.25 -7.05
C ALA A 1031 20.47 -32.68 -7.06
N ILE A 1032 19.69 -32.21 -8.04
CA ILE A 1032 18.29 -32.63 -8.22
C ILE A 1032 18.19 -34.11 -8.64
N LYS A 1033 19.16 -34.59 -9.42
CA LYS A 1033 19.22 -35.96 -9.94
C LYS A 1033 19.94 -36.94 -9.01
N GLU A 1034 20.70 -36.42 -8.04
CA GLU A 1034 21.42 -37.23 -7.07
C GLU A 1034 20.47 -37.99 -6.15
N ARG A 1035 20.85 -39.22 -5.80
CA ARG A 1035 20.10 -40.08 -4.88
C ARG A 1035 19.78 -39.38 -3.56
N ALA A 1036 20.78 -38.69 -3.01
CA ALA A 1036 20.69 -37.86 -1.83
C ALA A 1036 21.80 -36.80 -1.82
N LYS A 1037 21.56 -35.68 -1.15
CA LYS A 1037 22.57 -34.65 -0.88
C LYS A 1037 22.36 -34.02 0.48
N LEU A 1038 23.44 -33.88 1.25
CA LEU A 1038 23.48 -33.07 2.47
C LEU A 1038 24.14 -31.73 2.16
N TYR A 1039 23.40 -30.63 2.36
CA TYR A 1039 23.87 -29.27 2.09
C TYR A 1039 24.64 -28.73 3.28
N ALA A 1040 25.66 -27.91 3.03
CA ALA A 1040 26.45 -27.28 4.08
C ALA A 1040 25.57 -26.32 4.89
N PRO A 1041 25.39 -26.54 6.20
CA PRO A 1041 24.65 -25.61 7.05
C PRO A 1041 25.35 -24.26 7.19
N THR A 1042 24.58 -23.20 7.43
CA THR A 1042 25.14 -21.91 7.87
C THR A 1042 25.66 -22.02 9.30
N THR A 1043 26.50 -21.06 9.71
CA THR A 1043 26.94 -20.99 11.11
C THR A 1043 25.75 -20.70 12.02
N ALA A 1044 25.51 -21.57 12.99
CA ALA A 1044 24.48 -21.39 13.99
C ALA A 1044 25.01 -20.52 15.13
N ILE A 1045 24.14 -19.69 15.71
CA ILE A 1045 24.47 -18.84 16.85
C ILE A 1045 23.65 -19.31 18.04
N ARG A 1046 24.33 -19.54 19.16
CA ARG A 1046 23.67 -19.81 20.43
C ARG A 1046 23.34 -18.48 21.10
N TYR A 1047 22.20 -17.90 20.74
CA TYR A 1047 21.73 -16.66 21.35
C TYR A 1047 21.37 -16.86 22.83
N ARG A 1048 21.79 -15.93 23.69
CA ARG A 1048 21.28 -15.84 25.06
C ARG A 1048 20.00 -15.02 25.04
N ILE A 1049 18.88 -15.72 25.24
CA ILE A 1049 17.56 -15.10 25.25
C ILE A 1049 17.48 -14.14 26.45
N GLU A 1050 17.14 -12.89 26.18
CA GLU A 1050 17.00 -11.85 27.20
C GLU A 1050 15.70 -12.02 27.99
N ALA A 1051 15.60 -11.32 29.14
CA ALA A 1051 14.35 -11.23 29.87
C ALA A 1051 13.22 -10.75 28.94
N ASN A 1052 12.12 -11.51 28.91
CA ASN A 1052 10.96 -11.22 28.07
C ASN A 1052 10.37 -9.84 28.41
N ARG A 1053 9.84 -9.12 27.40
CA ARG A 1053 9.24 -7.77 27.55
C ARG A 1053 8.03 -7.71 28.51
N GLY A 1054 7.51 -8.84 28.94
CA GLY A 1054 6.49 -8.96 29.99
C GLY A 1054 5.47 -10.06 29.68
N MET A 1055 5.18 -10.93 30.66
CA MET A 1055 4.18 -12.01 30.54
C MET A 1055 2.76 -11.60 30.97
N PHE A 1056 2.58 -10.39 31.51
CA PHE A 1056 1.36 -10.01 32.21
C PHE A 1056 0.25 -9.40 31.32
N SER A 1057 0.51 -9.14 30.03
CA SER A 1057 -0.49 -8.62 29.08
C SER A 1057 -0.30 -9.16 27.65
N GLY A 1058 -0.93 -10.29 27.34
CA GLY A 1058 -0.96 -10.89 25.99
C GLY A 1058 -2.19 -10.49 25.19
N ALA A 1059 -2.29 -9.23 24.78
CA ALA A 1059 -3.45 -8.72 24.03
C ALA A 1059 -3.45 -9.18 22.56
N GLU A 1060 -4.62 -9.55 22.02
CA GLU A 1060 -4.81 -9.99 20.62
C GLU A 1060 -4.52 -8.88 19.58
N ARG A 1061 -4.58 -7.60 19.99
CA ARG A 1061 -4.30 -6.44 19.14
C ARG A 1061 -2.81 -6.11 19.01
N LYS A 1062 -1.93 -6.99 19.49
CA LYS A 1062 -0.48 -6.80 19.40
C LYS A 1062 0.08 -7.61 18.24
N PHE A 1063 0.65 -6.92 17.25
CA PHE A 1063 1.45 -7.59 16.23
C PHE A 1063 2.78 -8.08 16.80
N VAL A 1064 3.14 -9.32 16.48
CA VAL A 1064 4.43 -9.93 16.82
C VAL A 1064 4.96 -10.63 15.57
N GLY A 1065 6.02 -10.10 14.99
CA GLY A 1065 6.74 -10.67 13.86
C GLY A 1065 7.46 -11.97 14.23
N THR A 1066 7.56 -12.87 13.26
CA THR A 1066 8.11 -14.21 13.45
C THR A 1066 9.64 -14.18 13.38
N ASN A 1067 10.28 -14.57 14.49
CA ASN A 1067 11.73 -14.76 14.56
C ASN A 1067 12.19 -15.95 13.69
N PRO A 1068 13.48 -15.99 13.31
CA PRO A 1068 14.08 -17.21 12.81
C PRO A 1068 14.04 -18.30 13.90
N TYR A 1069 14.18 -19.56 13.47
CA TYR A 1069 14.31 -20.67 14.41
C TYR A 1069 15.56 -20.50 15.29
N ASN A 1070 15.45 -20.80 16.58
CA ASN A 1070 16.57 -20.68 17.50
C ASN A 1070 17.46 -21.92 17.47
N GLY A 1071 18.38 -21.98 16.50
CA GLY A 1071 19.33 -23.07 16.40
C GLY A 1071 19.95 -23.20 15.02
N ALA A 1072 20.38 -24.41 14.68
CA ALA A 1072 20.92 -24.72 13.35
C ALA A 1072 19.81 -25.16 12.40
N THR A 1073 19.80 -24.59 11.19
CA THR A 1073 18.98 -25.08 10.07
C THR A 1073 19.84 -25.94 9.15
N ILE A 1074 19.36 -27.15 8.85
CA ILE A 1074 20.05 -28.15 8.05
C ILE A 1074 19.14 -28.51 6.87
N TYR A 1075 19.71 -28.48 5.67
CA TYR A 1075 19.02 -28.91 4.45
C TYR A 1075 19.59 -30.23 3.94
N TYR A 1076 18.70 -31.10 3.46
CA TYR A 1076 19.08 -32.26 2.66
C TYR A 1076 18.03 -32.53 1.58
N SER A 1077 18.42 -33.18 0.48
CA SER A 1077 17.48 -33.61 -0.57
C SER A 1077 17.59 -35.11 -0.84
N LEU A 1078 16.49 -35.70 -1.28
CA LEU A 1078 16.38 -37.06 -1.79
C LEU A 1078 15.80 -36.99 -3.20
N GLY A 1079 16.53 -37.47 -4.21
CA GLY A 1079 16.05 -37.50 -5.60
C GLY A 1079 14.86 -38.45 -5.79
N ASP A 1080 14.90 -39.58 -5.07
CA ASP A 1080 13.87 -40.62 -5.07
C ASP A 1080 13.53 -41.06 -3.63
N LYS A 1081 12.44 -41.82 -3.47
CA LYS A 1081 12.07 -42.41 -2.18
C LYS A 1081 13.17 -43.34 -1.65
N ALA A 1082 13.48 -43.26 -0.35
CA ALA A 1082 14.46 -44.07 0.37
C ALA A 1082 13.85 -45.14 1.26
N GLN A 1083 14.60 -46.22 1.48
CA GLN A 1083 14.19 -47.28 2.40
C GLN A 1083 14.55 -46.90 3.84
N LYS A 1084 15.74 -46.35 4.03
CA LYS A 1084 16.24 -45.93 5.34
C LYS A 1084 16.99 -44.60 5.24
N VAL A 1085 16.62 -43.68 6.14
CA VAL A 1085 17.28 -42.39 6.29
C VAL A 1085 17.59 -42.16 7.76
N GLU A 1086 18.79 -41.69 8.08
CA GLU A 1086 19.16 -41.22 9.43
C GLU A 1086 19.90 -39.88 9.32
N LEU A 1087 19.55 -38.90 10.14
CA LEU A 1087 20.28 -37.63 10.25
C LEU A 1087 20.78 -37.47 11.68
N LYS A 1088 22.11 -37.39 11.85
CA LYS A 1088 22.78 -37.28 13.14
C LYS A 1088 23.65 -36.03 13.18
N VAL A 1089 23.77 -35.45 14.36
CA VAL A 1089 24.80 -34.47 14.69
C VAL A 1089 25.79 -35.14 15.63
N LEU A 1090 27.06 -35.08 15.27
CA LEU A 1090 28.18 -35.61 16.04
C LEU A 1090 29.03 -34.46 16.56
N ASP A 1091 29.67 -34.65 17.71
CA ASP A 1091 30.75 -33.77 18.17
C ASP A 1091 32.07 -34.09 17.44
N TYR A 1092 33.15 -33.38 17.81
CA TYR A 1092 34.46 -33.59 17.22
C TYR A 1092 35.09 -34.95 17.58
N ALA A 1093 34.66 -35.58 18.69
CA ALA A 1093 35.06 -36.91 19.11
C ALA A 1093 34.28 -38.02 18.38
N GLY A 1094 33.30 -37.65 17.55
CA GLY A 1094 32.46 -38.59 16.80
C GLY A 1094 31.29 -39.16 17.60
N GLN A 1095 31.02 -38.65 18.80
CA GLN A 1095 29.88 -39.09 19.60
C GLN A 1095 28.58 -38.47 19.07
N VAL A 1096 27.49 -39.25 19.10
CA VAL A 1096 26.17 -38.77 18.69
C VAL A 1096 25.62 -37.79 19.71
N VAL A 1097 25.58 -36.51 19.32
CA VAL A 1097 25.01 -35.42 20.13
C VAL A 1097 23.49 -35.42 20.01
N ARG A 1098 22.98 -35.58 18.78
CA ARG A 1098 21.55 -35.56 18.49
C ARG A 1098 21.22 -36.41 17.26
N GLN A 1099 20.08 -37.10 17.29
CA GLN A 1099 19.45 -37.64 16.08
C GLN A 1099 18.21 -36.78 15.75
N LEU A 1100 18.08 -36.40 14.48
CA LEU A 1100 17.07 -35.47 13.99
C LEU A 1100 15.99 -36.20 13.17
N PRO A 1101 14.74 -35.69 13.15
CA PRO A 1101 13.68 -36.29 12.35
C PRO A 1101 13.98 -36.16 10.85
N VAL A 1102 13.59 -37.19 10.10
CA VAL A 1102 13.82 -37.29 8.65
C VAL A 1102 12.58 -37.83 7.94
N SER A 1103 12.46 -37.47 6.68
CA SER A 1103 11.57 -38.08 5.69
C SER A 1103 12.33 -39.07 4.82
N THR A 1104 11.65 -40.14 4.40
CA THR A 1104 12.12 -41.08 3.38
C THR A 1104 11.57 -40.77 1.99
N GLU A 1105 10.62 -39.86 1.84
CA GLU A 1105 10.06 -39.50 0.53
C GLU A 1105 11.05 -38.67 -0.31
N ALA A 1106 10.83 -38.61 -1.63
CA ALA A 1106 11.61 -37.73 -2.51
C ALA A 1106 11.27 -36.26 -2.22
N GLY A 1107 12.27 -35.38 -2.19
CA GLY A 1107 12.05 -33.98 -1.83
C GLY A 1107 13.29 -33.23 -1.38
N LEU A 1108 13.16 -31.92 -1.25
CA LEU A 1108 14.06 -31.08 -0.46
C LEU A 1108 13.47 -30.94 0.95
N TYR A 1109 14.29 -31.13 1.98
CA TYR A 1109 13.89 -31.11 3.37
C TYR A 1109 14.70 -30.09 4.15
N ARG A 1110 14.00 -29.41 5.06
CA ARG A 1110 14.58 -28.50 6.04
C ARG A 1110 14.34 -29.06 7.43
N VAL A 1111 15.41 -29.29 8.17
CA VAL A 1111 15.39 -29.83 9.52
C VAL A 1111 16.11 -28.87 10.45
N HIS A 1112 15.62 -28.76 11.68
CA HIS A 1112 16.20 -27.86 12.66
C HIS A 1112 16.77 -28.61 13.86
N TRP A 1113 17.84 -28.07 14.42
CA TRP A 1113 18.45 -28.54 15.65
C TRP A 1113 18.57 -27.38 16.65
N GLU A 1114 17.86 -27.50 17.78
CA GLU A 1114 17.83 -26.53 18.90
C GLU A 1114 19.19 -26.35 19.63
N LEU A 1115 20.28 -26.91 19.11
CA LEU A 1115 21.61 -26.88 19.74
C LEU A 1115 21.62 -27.53 21.14
N THR A 1116 20.90 -28.65 21.28
CA THR A 1116 20.82 -29.44 22.52
C THR A 1116 21.23 -30.89 22.30
N ARG A 1117 21.79 -31.53 23.34
CA ARG A 1117 22.04 -32.96 23.40
C ARG A 1117 20.71 -33.75 23.43
N ALA A 1118 20.77 -35.06 23.22
CA ALA A 1118 19.63 -35.93 23.51
C ALA A 1118 19.28 -35.85 25.02
N PRO A 1119 17.99 -35.89 25.41
CA PRO A 1119 17.62 -35.98 26.81
C PRO A 1119 18.21 -37.25 27.43
N SER A 1120 18.87 -37.14 28.59
CA SER A 1120 19.36 -38.31 29.32
C SER A 1120 18.17 -39.13 29.82
N ILE A 1121 17.88 -40.28 29.21
CA ILE A 1121 16.95 -41.24 29.80
C ILE A 1121 17.65 -41.82 31.02
N ARG A 1122 17.20 -41.47 32.24
CA ARG A 1122 17.66 -42.16 33.44
C ARG A 1122 17.11 -43.60 33.39
N PRO A 1123 17.95 -44.64 33.34
CA PRO A 1123 17.47 -46.01 33.41
C PRO A 1123 17.09 -46.31 34.87
N GLY A 1124 15.86 -46.75 35.11
CA GLY A 1124 15.47 -47.40 36.37
C GLY A 1124 14.91 -46.47 37.45
N GLY A 1125 13.60 -46.22 37.39
CA GLY A 1125 12.78 -45.89 38.55
C GLY A 1125 11.47 -46.64 38.41
N ALA A 1126 11.33 -47.77 39.12
CA ALA A 1126 10.08 -48.52 39.19
C ALA A 1126 8.91 -47.60 39.57
N PRO A 1127 7.68 -47.86 39.10
CA PRO A 1127 6.52 -47.09 39.54
C PRO A 1127 6.37 -47.29 41.05
N ALA A 1128 6.68 -46.26 41.83
CA ALA A 1128 6.42 -46.26 43.26
C ALA A 1128 4.91 -46.35 43.45
N GLY A 1129 4.46 -47.51 43.92
CA GLY A 1129 3.08 -47.82 44.22
C GLY A 1129 2.48 -46.75 45.12
N GLY A 1130 1.27 -46.33 44.78
CA GLY A 1130 0.46 -45.54 45.70
C GLY A 1130 0.15 -46.37 46.95
N PRO A 1131 0.32 -45.82 48.17
CA PRO A 1131 -0.37 -46.33 49.33
C PRO A 1131 -1.78 -45.75 49.38
N GLY A 1132 -2.72 -46.63 49.71
CA GLY A 1132 -4.13 -46.33 49.88
C GLY A 1132 -4.43 -45.43 51.08
N GLY A 1133 -5.71 -45.11 51.19
CA GLY A 1133 -6.23 -44.07 52.06
C GLY A 1133 -6.15 -44.34 53.57
N GLY A 1134 -6.50 -43.29 54.30
CA GLY A 1134 -6.67 -43.31 55.75
C GLY A 1134 -7.00 -41.92 56.26
N GLY A 1135 -8.29 -41.62 56.43
CA GLY A 1135 -8.72 -40.38 57.06
C GLY A 1135 -8.43 -40.36 58.58
N ARG A 1136 -8.32 -39.16 59.15
CA ARG A 1136 -8.84 -38.80 60.48
C ARG A 1136 -8.65 -37.29 60.81
N ARG A 1137 -9.79 -36.63 61.01
CA ARG A 1137 -10.16 -35.68 62.09
C ARG A 1137 -9.14 -34.64 62.62
N GLY A 1138 -9.37 -33.38 62.22
CA GLY A 1138 -9.51 -32.08 62.98
C GLY A 1138 -8.65 -31.71 64.21
N PRO A 1139 -8.91 -30.55 64.87
CA PRO A 1139 -9.75 -29.40 64.49
C PRO A 1139 -9.13 -27.99 64.77
N GLY A 1140 -9.88 -26.92 64.41
CA GLY A 1140 -9.72 -25.52 64.89
C GLY A 1140 -9.15 -24.59 63.82
N GLY A 1141 -9.78 -23.51 63.35
CA GLY A 1141 -10.80 -22.58 63.88
C GLY A 1141 -10.29 -21.17 63.48
N GLY A 1142 -11.04 -20.16 63.06
CA GLY A 1142 -12.46 -19.93 62.80
C GLY A 1142 -12.60 -18.50 62.23
N GLY A 1143 -13.80 -18.17 61.74
CA GLY A 1143 -14.28 -16.81 61.41
C GLY A 1143 -14.10 -16.38 59.95
N GLY A 1144 -15.11 -16.02 59.17
CA GLY A 1144 -16.53 -15.78 59.43
C GLY A 1144 -17.07 -14.67 58.51
N ALA A 1145 -18.30 -14.85 58.04
CA ALA A 1145 -19.17 -13.93 57.28
C ALA A 1145 -18.90 -13.78 55.76
N ALA A 1146 -19.88 -13.82 54.85
CA ALA A 1146 -21.28 -14.25 54.87
C ALA A 1146 -21.73 -14.45 53.40
N ARG A 1147 -22.63 -15.41 53.17
CA ARG A 1147 -23.31 -15.70 51.88
C ARG A 1147 -24.73 -15.12 51.89
N GLY A 1148 -25.27 -14.81 50.71
CA GLY A 1148 -26.72 -14.76 50.45
C GLY A 1148 -27.04 -14.49 48.96
N PRO A 1149 -28.10 -15.09 48.37
CA PRO A 1149 -27.94 -15.92 47.17
C PRO A 1149 -28.97 -15.67 46.04
N MET A 1150 -29.05 -16.65 45.10
CA MET A 1150 -30.06 -16.96 44.06
C MET A 1150 -29.64 -16.51 42.66
N GLY A 1151 -29.52 -17.37 41.63
CA GLY A 1151 -30.20 -18.61 41.26
C GLY A 1151 -30.54 -18.43 39.77
N GLY A 1152 -30.03 -19.20 38.81
CA GLY A 1152 -30.31 -20.61 38.56
C GLY A 1152 -31.16 -20.69 37.27
N GLY A 1153 -30.63 -21.25 36.19
CA GLY A 1153 -31.39 -21.42 34.95
C GLY A 1153 -30.54 -21.88 33.77
N ALA A 1154 -30.57 -23.20 33.52
CA ALA A 1154 -29.78 -23.92 32.53
C ALA A 1154 -30.13 -23.57 31.08
N ALA A 1155 -29.14 -23.63 30.18
CA ALA A 1155 -29.36 -23.87 28.77
C ALA A 1155 -28.23 -24.75 28.20
N GLN A 1156 -28.67 -25.73 27.41
CA GLN A 1156 -27.94 -26.86 26.85
C GLN A 1156 -26.83 -26.44 25.87
N ALA A 1157 -25.76 -27.24 25.84
CA ALA A 1157 -24.77 -27.23 24.77
C ALA A 1157 -25.36 -27.68 23.43
N PRO A 1158 -24.82 -27.15 22.31
CA PRO A 1158 -24.33 -28.03 21.24
C PRO A 1158 -22.96 -27.52 20.70
N PRO A 1159 -22.36 -28.11 19.64
CA PRO A 1159 -21.17 -28.94 19.75
C PRO A 1159 -19.89 -28.27 19.20
N ALA A 1160 -18.76 -28.94 19.43
CA ALA A 1160 -17.41 -28.54 19.04
C ALA A 1160 -17.21 -28.27 17.54
N GLY A 1161 -16.44 -27.22 17.22
CA GLY A 1161 -15.90 -26.98 15.88
C GLY A 1161 -15.07 -25.69 15.74
N GLN A 1162 -13.75 -25.87 15.57
CA GLN A 1162 -12.70 -24.94 15.10
C GLN A 1162 -11.89 -24.10 16.14
N PRO A 1163 -10.53 -24.14 16.07
CA PRO A 1163 -9.66 -23.38 16.97
C PRO A 1163 -9.46 -21.93 16.53
N GLY A 1164 -9.62 -21.00 17.47
CA GLY A 1164 -9.26 -19.59 17.33
C GLY A 1164 -7.75 -19.40 17.17
N ALA A 1165 -7.39 -18.45 16.31
CA ALA A 1165 -6.04 -17.93 16.18
C ALA A 1165 -5.70 -17.13 17.44
N ALA A 1166 -4.81 -17.69 18.25
CA ALA A 1166 -4.08 -16.99 19.31
C ALA A 1166 -2.63 -17.44 19.20
N GLY A 1167 -1.80 -16.60 18.57
CA GLY A 1167 -0.35 -16.77 18.51
C GLY A 1167 0.32 -16.38 19.82
N GLY A 1168 -0.17 -16.95 20.93
CA GLY A 1168 0.46 -16.87 22.23
C GLY A 1168 0.96 -18.26 22.59
N GLY A 1169 2.25 -18.51 22.40
CA GLY A 1169 2.95 -19.65 23.01
C GLY A 1169 3.01 -19.50 24.53
N GLY A 1170 1.86 -19.47 25.19
CA GLY A 1170 1.77 -19.72 26.62
C GLY A 1170 1.96 -21.21 26.83
N GLN A 1171 3.16 -21.60 27.28
CA GLN A 1171 3.37 -22.91 27.88
C GLN A 1171 2.30 -23.09 28.97
N ARG A 1172 1.31 -23.94 28.70
CA ARG A 1172 0.57 -24.58 29.77
C ARG A 1172 1.61 -25.37 30.58
N PHE A 1173 1.80 -25.00 31.84
CA PHE A 1173 2.55 -25.78 32.81
C PHE A 1173 1.86 -27.14 32.98
N GLY A 1174 2.31 -28.11 32.19
CA GLY A 1174 1.86 -29.49 32.19
C GLY A 1174 2.98 -30.36 31.63
N GLY A 1175 3.79 -30.93 32.53
CA GLY A 1175 4.85 -31.89 32.24
C GLY A 1175 6.22 -31.23 32.02
N PHE A 1176 7.10 -31.32 33.02
CA PHE A 1176 8.54 -31.17 32.82
C PHE A 1176 9.04 -32.33 31.95
N GLY A 1177 8.90 -32.20 30.63
CA GLY A 1177 9.65 -33.01 29.68
C GLY A 1177 11.12 -32.66 29.82
N GLN A 1178 11.95 -33.67 30.02
CA GLN A 1178 13.41 -33.54 30.15
C GLN A 1178 13.99 -32.87 28.89
N PHE A 1179 14.39 -31.59 28.97
CA PHE A 1179 15.17 -30.94 27.91
C PHE A 1179 16.62 -31.42 28.02
N GLY A 1180 17.25 -31.78 26.90
CA GLY A 1180 18.69 -32.09 26.86
C GLY A 1180 19.53 -30.83 27.09
N ALA A 1181 20.72 -30.99 27.67
CA ALA A 1181 21.65 -29.88 27.92
C ALA A 1181 22.04 -29.17 26.61
N ALA A 1182 22.17 -27.84 26.64
CA ALA A 1182 22.66 -27.06 25.51
C ALA A 1182 24.11 -27.45 25.17
N VAL A 1183 24.46 -27.41 23.89
CA VAL A 1183 25.82 -27.75 23.46
C VAL A 1183 26.74 -26.52 23.50
N PRO A 1184 28.04 -26.68 23.79
CA PRO A 1184 28.98 -25.57 23.76
C PRO A 1184 29.20 -25.06 22.32
N PRO A 1185 29.56 -23.78 22.14
CA PRO A 1185 30.13 -23.30 20.88
C PRO A 1185 31.28 -24.20 20.42
N GLY A 1186 31.39 -24.42 19.12
CA GLY A 1186 32.37 -25.37 18.58
C GLY A 1186 32.03 -25.87 17.19
N THR A 1187 32.80 -26.85 16.73
CA THR A 1187 32.57 -27.51 15.43
C THR A 1187 31.94 -28.87 15.65
N TYR A 1188 30.83 -29.09 14.95
CA TYR A 1188 30.08 -30.34 14.93
C TYR A 1188 30.09 -30.92 13.51
N ARG A 1189 29.72 -32.19 13.40
CA ARG A 1189 29.54 -32.87 12.11
C ARG A 1189 28.10 -33.30 11.94
N VAL A 1190 27.45 -32.85 10.88
CA VAL A 1190 26.13 -33.36 10.47
C VAL A 1190 26.36 -34.53 9.53
N VAL A 1191 25.75 -35.67 9.84
CA VAL A 1191 25.88 -36.93 9.10
C VAL A 1191 24.50 -37.39 8.66
N LEU A 1192 24.29 -37.48 7.35
CA LEU A 1192 23.11 -38.05 6.72
C LEU A 1192 23.46 -39.44 6.18
N MET A 1193 22.75 -40.46 6.62
CA MET A 1193 22.82 -41.82 6.06
C MET A 1193 21.58 -42.06 5.19
N VAL A 1194 21.76 -42.51 3.95
CA VAL A 1194 20.66 -42.88 3.04
C VAL A 1194 20.96 -44.23 2.42
N ASP A 1195 20.14 -45.24 2.73
CA ASP A 1195 20.28 -46.62 2.22
C ASP A 1195 21.71 -47.19 2.33
N GLY A 1196 22.43 -46.82 3.41
CA GLY A 1196 23.81 -47.26 3.68
C GLY A 1196 24.91 -46.32 3.17
N GLN A 1197 24.58 -45.28 2.39
CA GLN A 1197 25.54 -44.26 1.95
C GLN A 1197 25.61 -43.11 2.95
N GLU A 1198 26.84 -42.70 3.31
CA GLU A 1198 27.10 -41.59 4.25
C GLU A 1198 27.38 -40.27 3.50
N PHE A 1199 26.78 -39.19 3.98
CA PHE A 1199 27.05 -37.81 3.56
C PHE A 1199 27.33 -36.96 4.81
N THR A 1200 28.45 -36.26 4.84
CA THR A 1200 28.88 -35.47 6.01
C THR A 1200 29.09 -33.99 5.64
N GLN A 1201 28.67 -33.09 6.53
CA GLN A 1201 28.96 -31.65 6.45
C GLN A 1201 29.40 -31.12 7.83
N PRO A 1202 30.36 -30.18 7.91
CA PRO A 1202 30.65 -29.49 9.15
C PRO A 1202 29.54 -28.50 9.50
N LEU A 1203 29.30 -28.30 10.79
CA LEU A 1203 28.40 -27.28 11.34
C LEU A 1203 29.13 -26.52 12.44
N ARG A 1204 29.30 -25.20 12.25
CA ARG A 1204 29.88 -24.33 13.27
C ARG A 1204 28.78 -23.74 14.15
N VAL A 1205 28.98 -23.82 15.46
CA VAL A 1205 28.14 -23.16 16.47
C VAL A 1205 28.99 -22.10 17.15
N GLU A 1206 28.52 -20.85 17.17
CA GLU A 1206 29.20 -19.74 17.82
C GLU A 1206 28.42 -19.20 19.01
N ALA A 1207 29.14 -18.61 19.96
CA ALA A 1207 28.56 -17.91 21.10
C ALA A 1207 27.76 -16.67 20.65
N ASP A 1208 26.87 -16.19 21.50
CA ASP A 1208 26.15 -14.95 21.25
C ASP A 1208 27.12 -13.77 21.08
N PRO A 1209 27.15 -13.09 19.91
CA PRO A 1209 28.07 -12.00 19.64
C PRO A 1209 27.81 -10.75 20.47
N ASN A 1210 26.65 -10.66 21.15
CA ASN A 1210 26.32 -9.52 22.02
C ASN A 1210 26.90 -9.65 23.44
N LEU A 1211 27.56 -10.77 23.76
CA LEU A 1211 28.18 -10.96 25.07
C LEU A 1211 29.54 -10.24 25.17
N PRO A 1212 29.91 -9.73 26.37
CA PRO A 1212 31.22 -9.15 26.60
C PRO A 1212 32.34 -10.15 26.28
N ALA A 1213 33.42 -9.70 25.65
CA ALA A 1213 34.61 -10.50 25.40
C ALA A 1213 35.17 -11.03 26.73
N GLY A 1214 34.99 -12.33 26.99
CA GLY A 1214 35.33 -13.00 28.25
C GLY A 1214 34.20 -13.86 28.83
N ALA A 1215 32.93 -13.50 28.60
CA ALA A 1215 31.78 -14.31 29.03
C ALA A 1215 31.60 -15.61 28.23
N ALA A 1216 32.20 -15.67 27.03
CA ALA A 1216 32.24 -16.87 26.19
C ALA A 1216 33.17 -17.98 26.75
N ILE A 1217 34.12 -17.63 27.64
CA ILE A 1217 35.12 -18.56 28.20
C ILE A 1217 34.56 -19.30 29.43
N ALA A 1218 33.65 -18.67 30.19
CA ALA A 1218 33.02 -19.31 31.35
C ALA A 1218 32.16 -20.54 30.98
N ASP A 1219 31.60 -20.56 29.76
CA ASP A 1219 30.85 -21.72 29.24
C ASP A 1219 31.79 -22.90 28.87
N GLU A 1220 33.10 -22.68 28.68
CA GLU A 1220 34.10 -23.74 28.47
C GLU A 1220 34.58 -24.35 29.81
N GLU A 1221 34.70 -23.55 30.88
CA GLU A 1221 35.12 -24.02 32.21
C GLU A 1221 34.04 -24.86 32.94
N GLU A 1222 32.74 -24.62 32.70
CA GLU A 1222 31.66 -25.44 33.28
C GLU A 1222 31.64 -26.87 32.69
N VAL A 1223 32.01 -27.03 31.41
CA VAL A 1223 32.07 -28.34 30.73
C VAL A 1223 33.23 -29.19 31.27
N GLU A 1224 34.38 -28.57 31.54
CA GLU A 1224 35.51 -29.27 32.18
C GLU A 1224 35.20 -29.76 33.61
N GLN A 1225 34.22 -29.17 34.31
CA GLN A 1225 33.82 -29.61 35.65
C GLN A 1225 32.77 -30.72 35.64
N GLU A 1226 31.92 -30.81 34.61
CA GLU A 1226 30.96 -31.93 34.46
C GLU A 1226 31.65 -33.20 33.96
N ASP A 1227 32.58 -33.11 33.00
CA ASP A 1227 33.35 -34.28 32.53
C ASP A 1227 34.23 -34.87 33.66
N ARG A 1228 34.75 -34.04 34.58
CA ARG A 1228 35.47 -34.51 35.79
C ARG A 1228 34.56 -35.18 36.83
N LYS A 1229 33.23 -35.02 36.76
CA LYS A 1229 32.28 -35.68 37.67
C LYS A 1229 31.86 -37.07 37.18
N GLU A 1230 31.85 -37.32 35.87
CA GLU A 1230 31.54 -38.66 35.31
C GLU A 1230 32.72 -39.65 35.42
N GLU A 1231 33.96 -39.19 35.63
CA GLU A 1231 35.14 -40.08 35.80
C GLU A 1231 35.33 -40.67 37.22
N ARG A 1232 34.46 -40.37 38.20
CA ARG A 1232 34.57 -40.97 39.55
C ARG A 1232 34.01 -42.40 39.57
N LYS A 1233 34.87 -43.38 39.26
CA LYS A 1233 34.66 -44.81 39.57
C LYS A 1233 34.36 -45.02 41.07
N PRO A 1234 33.44 -45.92 41.45
CA PRO A 1234 33.26 -46.30 42.84
C PRO A 1234 34.44 -47.15 43.33
N THR A 1235 35.07 -46.71 44.42
CA THR A 1235 36.06 -47.50 45.18
C THR A 1235 35.35 -48.69 45.85
N PRO A 1236 35.95 -49.91 45.87
CA PRO A 1236 35.31 -51.06 46.49
C PRO A 1236 35.40 -50.97 48.02
N ILE A 1237 34.27 -51.22 48.68
CA ILE A 1237 34.20 -51.43 50.14
C ILE A 1237 34.61 -52.88 50.41
N ILE A 1238 35.64 -53.06 51.23
CA ILE A 1238 35.98 -54.30 51.94
C ILE A 1238 35.61 -54.07 53.41
N ASP A 1239 34.93 -55.08 53.97
CA ASP A 1239 34.31 -55.26 55.31
C ASP A 1239 33.13 -54.35 55.68
#